data_AF-A0A0V1P4T9-F1
#
_entry.id   AF-A0A0V1P4T9-F1
#
_cell.length_a   1.000
_cell.length_b   1.000
_cell.length_c   1.000
_cell.angle_alpha   90.00
_cell.angle_beta   90.00
_cell.angle_gamma   90.00
#
_symmetry.space_group_name_H-M   'P 1'
#
loop_
_entity.id
_entity.type
_entity.pdbx_description
1 polymer ?
#
loop_
_entity_poly.entity_id
_entity_poly.type
_entity_poly.pdbx_seq_one_letter_code
_entity_poly.pdbx_strand_id
1 'polypeptide(L)'
;LIIGNLNNEMNDIEIFQIDPDYFFGFVFFRQVKDSSLPRGYFQKSMVLLTQLPLVNFYQFVVCKIAPAFFSAGLPLIEAVSQEMNHWEPPVPGALLNLPLMGSVIKLRLPSRLDKPGVREDLIGLQKMNESCYTLLNVYEPDLYECLSLYLPHLHMLWELVLLGEAIFQFWPIVIMAPSPDVSSVVVQSLISLIWPLQYRYDYRPYFTIQDSDFKEYLLSQPGIQHHVILGTTNLYFIKAMENWPHVLRLSTDSKRKGKRIAGAHKIRRHIGLKGMEEKSGLFSKYKCLLSKHGVLMKKLMKGIHTNRPKEAQSMMIRRHFMDLTHSFLFPLEQYVANTMPLQKDISPWKDAPRLREFDKEEFLKFVENADLPSRTGIKGDWINLYRLFCDTKTFTYWLKQRQTEVNTRLRMLHLEALAGATVDCTLQSKIEVEVVDFILKLRDALSFAESHRELVNDELLCRVNDHYRKALQYKMFISQTLSIGMTLWRKKVFQSAAVMVRRCYCKKLGPIDEECEEVKAWRGQLTDAEQERLKVAIYEYNLYKYADATLPSNLNVSHLRKLLLMDTKTLRLKYLTYLGKKEKRRVREEEKKREKIELGKQIKEKIQAERANAKHITYALGHNFIMRRMIDTTMNKIDDARLIFASMFAPKIVFDMGFLSELSPIETDLTWIQLREAYYVNRNHQAPFAVHLTDCNFHHPSWSESQRYFMGGLPTYALDMDSENFTKLYDPRQLVYLSPDARKMLDSVEPDKVYIIGAMVDKPNKTNCTLGKAKQFNIAAAKLPIDKYVKWECGSKSLTLNQVLSILLEVNSNGGDWAAAFLKHVPKRKLVVKDTRVSKLIRQQIREREEYMLSLHQ
;
A
#
# COMPACT_ATOMS: atom_id res chain seq x y z
N LEU A 1 14.62 -17.41 14.05
CA LEU A 1 13.99 -16.08 13.99
C LEU A 1 12.59 -16.25 14.55
N ILE A 2 12.19 -15.46 15.55
CA ILE A 2 10.80 -15.43 16.03
C ILE A 2 10.28 -14.04 15.70
N ILE A 3 9.22 -13.97 14.89
CA ILE A 3 8.51 -12.73 14.61
C ILE A 3 7.43 -12.62 15.67
N GLY A 4 7.56 -11.67 16.59
CA GLY A 4 6.53 -11.43 17.60
C GLY A 4 5.36 -10.67 16.97
N ASN A 5 4.32 -11.39 16.54
CA ASN A 5 3.08 -10.77 16.07
C ASN A 5 2.18 -10.44 17.25
N LEU A 6 2.29 -9.20 17.75
CA LEU A 6 1.18 -8.57 18.44
C LEU A 6 0.37 -7.85 17.35
N ASN A 7 -0.89 -8.26 17.12
CA ASN A 7 -1.69 -7.86 15.96
C ASN A 7 -1.67 -6.34 15.69
N ASN A 8 -1.40 -5.98 14.43
CA ASN A 8 -1.18 -4.62 13.90
C ASN A 8 -2.46 -3.77 13.70
N GLU A 9 -3.60 -4.15 14.28
CA GLU A 9 -4.83 -3.36 14.19
C GLU A 9 -4.88 -2.30 15.28
N MET A 10 -4.15 -1.21 15.11
CA MET A 10 -4.15 -0.11 16.07
C MET A 10 -4.12 1.26 15.38
N ASN A 11 -5.18 2.05 15.57
CA ASN A 11 -5.25 3.44 15.11
C ASN A 11 -4.64 4.46 16.10
N ASP A 12 -4.17 4.01 17.27
CA ASP A 12 -3.54 4.84 18.32
C ASP A 12 -2.01 4.66 18.40
N ILE A 13 -1.35 4.50 17.25
CA ILE A 13 0.11 4.24 17.12
C ILE A 13 1.00 5.42 17.58
N GLU A 14 0.45 6.62 17.78
CA GLU A 14 1.26 7.82 18.03
C GLU A 14 2.01 7.81 19.37
N ILE A 15 1.58 7.04 20.37
CA ILE A 15 2.29 6.92 21.67
C ILE A 15 3.61 6.17 21.51
N PHE A 16 3.61 5.12 20.69
CA PHE A 16 4.76 4.23 20.55
C PHE A 16 5.73 4.67 19.46
N GLN A 17 5.43 5.74 18.71
CA GLN A 17 6.36 6.30 17.71
C GLN A 17 6.89 5.24 16.73
N ILE A 18 6.04 4.30 16.30
CA ILE A 18 6.42 3.19 15.41
C ILE A 18 6.87 3.76 14.06
N ASP A 19 8.04 3.31 13.61
CA ASP A 19 8.51 3.58 12.25
C ASP A 19 8.29 2.31 11.41
N PRO A 20 7.41 2.35 10.38
CA PRO A 20 7.07 1.16 9.60
C PRO A 20 8.26 0.63 8.76
N ASP A 21 9.29 1.47 8.55
CA ASP A 21 10.45 1.11 7.74
C ASP A 21 11.52 0.34 8.54
N TYR A 22 11.38 0.23 9.87
CA TYR A 22 12.39 -0.38 10.74
C TYR A 22 11.83 -1.49 11.63
N PHE A 23 12.69 -2.47 11.93
CA PHE A 23 12.42 -3.51 12.93
C PHE A 23 13.40 -3.40 14.10
N PHE A 24 12.88 -3.62 15.30
CA PHE A 24 13.69 -3.79 16.51
C PHE A 24 14.14 -5.24 16.63
N GLY A 25 15.46 -5.45 16.72
CA GLY A 25 16.08 -6.75 16.94
C GLY A 25 16.62 -6.90 18.36
N PHE A 26 15.95 -7.72 19.17
CA PHE A 26 16.37 -8.03 20.54
C PHE A 26 17.21 -9.29 20.54
N VAL A 27 18.47 -9.17 20.95
CA VAL A 27 19.49 -10.22 20.83
C VAL A 27 19.93 -10.72 22.20
N PHE A 28 19.97 -12.04 22.36
CA PHE A 28 20.67 -12.71 23.46
C PHE A 28 21.82 -13.54 22.90
N PHE A 29 23.04 -13.20 23.30
CA PHE A 29 24.28 -13.86 22.86
C PHE A 29 24.85 -14.73 23.98
N ARG A 30 25.15 -16.00 23.67
CA ARG A 30 25.83 -16.93 24.57
C ARG A 30 27.17 -17.32 23.96
N GLN A 31 28.22 -17.15 24.77
CA GLN A 31 29.55 -17.67 24.49
C GLN A 31 29.96 -18.62 25.61
N VAL A 32 30.34 -19.85 25.26
CA VAL A 32 30.84 -20.87 26.20
C VAL A 32 32.22 -21.30 25.73
N LYS A 33 33.17 -21.46 26.65
CA LYS A 33 34.49 -21.99 26.31
C LYS A 33 34.35 -23.45 25.89
N ASP A 34 34.88 -23.78 24.73
CA ASP A 34 34.83 -25.13 24.18
C ASP A 34 36.14 -25.39 23.44
N SER A 35 37.03 -26.15 24.09
CA SER A 35 38.34 -26.49 23.57
C SER A 35 38.30 -27.48 22.39
N SER A 36 37.15 -28.12 22.13
CA SER A 36 36.98 -29.02 20.98
C SER A 36 36.80 -28.25 19.67
N LEU A 37 36.38 -26.99 19.75
CA LEU A 37 36.18 -26.14 18.58
C LEU A 37 37.47 -25.38 18.21
N PRO A 38 37.78 -25.20 16.92
CA PRO A 38 39.01 -24.51 16.47
C PRO A 38 39.17 -23.09 17.01
N ARG A 39 38.07 -22.42 17.36
CA ARG A 39 38.06 -21.06 17.92
C ARG A 39 38.09 -21.02 19.45
N GLY A 40 38.08 -22.17 20.12
CA GLY A 40 38.11 -22.28 21.59
C GLY A 40 36.81 -21.89 22.31
N TYR A 41 35.77 -21.52 21.56
CA TYR A 41 34.48 -21.08 22.08
C TYR A 41 33.32 -21.53 21.20
N PHE A 42 32.25 -22.01 21.84
CA PHE A 42 30.93 -22.17 21.26
C PHE A 42 30.15 -20.86 21.38
N GLN A 43 29.61 -20.38 20.25
CA GLN A 43 28.90 -19.09 20.17
C GLN A 43 27.52 -19.31 19.55
N LYS A 44 26.47 -18.83 20.21
CA LYS A 44 25.09 -18.92 19.72
C LYS A 44 24.29 -17.68 20.11
N SER A 45 23.45 -17.21 19.20
CA SER A 45 22.57 -16.06 19.43
C SER A 45 21.11 -16.45 19.20
N MET A 46 20.22 -15.83 19.97
CA MET A 46 18.78 -15.81 19.68
C MET A 46 18.36 -14.37 19.41
N VAL A 47 17.56 -14.16 18.36
CA VAL A 47 17.08 -12.84 17.94
C VAL A 47 15.56 -12.86 17.83
N LEU A 48 14.90 -11.91 18.50
CA LEU A 48 13.48 -11.61 18.37
C LEU A 48 13.32 -10.32 17.56
N LEU A 49 12.48 -10.36 16.52
CA LEU A 49 12.17 -9.20 15.68
C LEU A 49 10.74 -8.72 15.92
N THR A 50 10.56 -7.40 15.99
CA THR A 50 9.26 -6.75 16.21
C THR A 50 9.27 -5.32 15.67
N GLN A 51 8.10 -4.79 15.30
CA GLN A 51 7.92 -3.37 14.96
C GLN A 51 7.66 -2.50 16.20
N LEU A 52 7.32 -3.12 17.34
CA LEU A 52 6.95 -2.42 18.56
C LEU A 52 8.19 -2.04 19.38
N PRO A 53 8.42 -0.75 19.70
CA PRO A 53 9.58 -0.28 20.47
C PRO A 53 9.43 -0.51 21.99
N LEU A 54 8.98 -1.69 22.40
CA LEU A 54 8.82 -2.08 23.80
C LEU A 54 10.12 -2.67 24.35
N VAL A 55 11.14 -1.81 24.45
CA VAL A 55 12.54 -2.21 24.65
C VAL A 55 12.73 -3.12 25.86
N ASN A 56 12.23 -2.71 27.03
CA ASN A 56 12.40 -3.49 28.26
C ASN A 56 11.62 -4.80 28.23
N PHE A 57 10.41 -4.80 27.65
CA PHE A 57 9.58 -5.99 27.56
C PHE A 57 10.22 -7.06 26.69
N TYR A 58 10.61 -6.72 25.45
CA TYR A 58 11.21 -7.71 24.57
C TYR A 58 12.60 -8.13 25.04
N GLN A 59 13.37 -7.24 25.66
CA GLN A 59 14.60 -7.64 26.34
C GLN A 59 14.33 -8.66 27.45
N PHE A 60 13.30 -8.45 28.27
CA PHE A 60 12.89 -9.41 29.30
C PHE A 60 12.48 -10.77 28.68
N VAL A 61 11.65 -10.75 27.64
CA VAL A 61 11.17 -11.95 26.94
C VAL A 61 12.33 -12.76 26.35
N VAL A 62 13.25 -12.11 25.63
CA VAL A 62 14.41 -12.79 25.02
C VAL A 62 15.33 -13.35 26.11
N CYS A 63 15.56 -12.63 27.21
CA CYS A 63 16.36 -13.11 28.35
C CYS A 63 15.75 -14.33 29.05
N LYS A 64 14.44 -14.57 28.94
CA LYS A 64 13.76 -15.76 29.47
C LYS A 64 13.77 -16.93 28.50
N ILE A 65 13.46 -16.67 27.23
CA ILE A 65 13.37 -17.72 26.19
C ILE A 65 14.76 -18.26 25.83
N ALA A 66 15.78 -17.40 25.69
CA ALA A 66 17.07 -17.81 25.12
C ALA A 66 17.81 -18.85 25.96
N PRO A 67 17.94 -18.71 27.30
CA PRO A 67 18.58 -19.73 28.13
C PRO A 67 17.87 -21.09 28.04
N ALA A 68 16.53 -21.07 28.07
CA ALA A 68 15.74 -22.29 27.98
C ALA A 68 15.84 -22.94 26.59
N PHE A 69 15.89 -22.15 25.52
CA PHE A 69 16.12 -22.63 24.15
C PHE A 69 17.48 -23.30 24.02
N PHE A 70 18.52 -22.75 24.64
CA PHE A 70 19.84 -23.36 24.58
C PHE A 70 19.94 -24.70 25.32
N SER A 71 18.98 -25.02 26.19
CA SER A 71 18.88 -26.31 26.87
C SER A 71 17.90 -27.27 26.16
N ALA A 72 16.72 -26.80 25.76
CA ALA A 72 15.63 -27.62 25.24
C ALA A 72 15.53 -27.71 23.71
N GLY A 73 16.19 -26.82 22.96
CA GLY A 73 16.19 -26.84 21.51
C GLY A 73 14.91 -26.30 20.86
N LEU A 74 14.69 -26.66 19.58
CA LEU A 74 13.62 -26.13 18.73
C LEU A 74 12.19 -26.34 19.24
N PRO A 75 11.81 -27.47 19.88
CA PRO A 75 10.43 -27.68 20.34
C PRO A 75 9.94 -26.60 21.32
N LEU A 76 10.84 -26.03 22.12
CA LEU A 76 10.50 -24.92 23.01
C LEU A 76 10.11 -23.66 22.22
N ILE A 77 10.76 -23.40 21.09
CA ILE A 77 10.45 -22.25 20.25
C ILE A 77 9.08 -22.39 19.60
N GLU A 78 8.71 -23.60 19.17
CA GLU A 78 7.39 -23.89 18.62
C GLU A 78 6.29 -23.67 19.67
N ALA A 79 6.49 -24.20 20.88
CA ALA A 79 5.55 -23.99 22.00
C ALA A 79 5.42 -22.50 22.37
N VAL A 80 6.53 -21.79 22.52
CA VAL A 80 6.53 -20.35 22.83
C VAL A 80 5.89 -19.53 21.70
N SER A 81 6.13 -19.89 20.44
CA SER A 81 5.51 -19.20 19.31
C SER A 81 3.99 -19.41 19.28
N GLN A 82 3.51 -20.60 19.63
CA GLN A 82 2.07 -20.86 19.77
C GLN A 82 1.48 -20.04 20.92
N GLU A 83 2.13 -19.98 22.09
CA GLU A 83 1.68 -19.13 23.21
C GLU A 83 1.62 -17.65 22.82
N MET A 84 2.67 -17.13 22.16
CA MET A 84 2.74 -15.73 21.72
C MET A 84 1.66 -15.36 20.71
N ASN A 85 1.27 -16.28 19.83
CA ASN A 85 0.19 -16.04 18.85
C ASN A 85 -1.19 -15.87 19.51
N HIS A 86 -1.37 -16.32 20.75
CA HIS A 86 -2.60 -16.16 21.52
C HIS A 86 -2.55 -14.96 22.47
N TRP A 87 -1.51 -14.13 22.41
CA TRP A 87 -1.45 -12.90 23.20
C TRP A 87 -2.52 -11.90 22.77
N GLU A 88 -3.14 -11.26 23.75
CA GLU A 88 -4.09 -10.18 23.52
C GLU A 88 -3.44 -9.02 22.74
N PRO A 89 -4.18 -8.32 21.87
CA PRO A 89 -3.64 -7.19 21.12
C PRO A 89 -3.20 -6.06 22.08
N PRO A 90 -2.12 -5.34 21.75
CA PRO A 90 -1.47 -4.41 22.66
C PRO A 90 -2.20 -3.05 22.77
N VAL A 91 -3.38 -3.01 23.41
CA VAL A 91 -4.19 -1.77 23.53
C VAL A 91 -3.59 -0.77 24.54
N PRO A 92 -3.47 0.55 24.23
CA PRO A 92 -2.87 1.53 25.13
C PRO A 92 -3.74 1.73 26.37
N GLY A 93 -3.13 1.73 27.56
CA GLY A 93 -3.84 1.83 28.85
C GLY A 93 -4.36 0.50 29.38
N ALA A 94 -4.41 -0.56 28.57
CA ALA A 94 -4.87 -1.88 29.01
C ALA A 94 -3.83 -2.58 29.90
N LEU A 95 -4.31 -3.35 30.87
CA LEU A 95 -3.50 -4.29 31.65
C LEU A 95 -3.52 -5.65 30.95
N LEU A 96 -2.38 -6.05 30.41
CA LEU A 96 -2.19 -7.30 29.68
C LEU A 96 -1.60 -8.38 30.59
N ASN A 97 -2.12 -9.60 30.47
CA ASN A 97 -1.62 -10.78 31.16
C ASN A 97 -1.13 -11.79 30.10
N LEU A 98 0.17 -11.79 29.85
CA LEU A 98 0.76 -12.54 28.74
C LEU A 98 1.39 -13.84 29.26
N PRO A 99 0.85 -15.02 28.92
CA PRO A 99 1.47 -16.30 29.28
C PRO A 99 2.80 -16.48 28.54
N LEU A 100 3.82 -16.94 29.26
CA LEU A 100 5.12 -17.29 28.70
C LEU A 100 5.77 -18.41 29.52
N MET A 101 5.93 -19.60 28.93
CA MET A 101 6.66 -20.73 29.51
C MET A 101 6.19 -21.12 30.93
N GLY A 102 4.87 -21.22 31.12
CA GLY A 102 4.27 -21.56 32.42
C GLY A 102 4.27 -20.44 33.48
N SER A 103 4.73 -19.24 33.11
CA SER A 103 4.61 -18.02 33.93
C SER A 103 3.69 -17.01 33.25
N VAL A 104 3.18 -16.03 34.00
CA VAL A 104 2.38 -14.92 33.44
C VAL A 104 3.13 -13.60 33.57
N ILE A 105 3.26 -12.87 32.47
CA ILE A 105 3.81 -11.51 32.44
C ILE A 105 2.64 -10.52 32.50
N LYS A 106 2.53 -9.80 33.60
CA LYS A 106 1.58 -8.71 33.79
C LYS A 106 2.23 -7.38 33.41
N LEU A 107 1.67 -6.69 32.43
CA LEU A 107 2.19 -5.38 32.01
C LEU A 107 1.03 -4.45 31.65
N ARG A 108 1.23 -3.14 31.79
CA ARG A 108 0.29 -2.14 31.30
C ARG A 108 0.97 -1.28 30.25
N LEU A 109 0.30 -1.09 29.13
CA LEU A 109 0.76 -0.20 28.08
C LEU A 109 0.42 1.25 28.42
N PRO A 110 1.31 2.22 28.17
CA PRO A 110 1.03 3.63 28.39
C PRO A 110 -0.12 4.13 27.50
N SER A 111 -0.91 5.10 27.99
CA SER A 111 -1.99 5.77 27.26
C SER A 111 -1.77 7.29 27.22
N ARG A 112 -2.34 7.98 26.22
CA ARG A 112 -2.34 9.45 26.11
C ARG A 112 -2.98 10.16 27.31
N LEU A 113 -3.87 9.46 28.01
CA LEU A 113 -4.57 9.97 29.18
C LEU A 113 -3.73 9.87 30.47
N ASP A 114 -2.58 9.18 30.43
CA ASP A 114 -1.73 9.00 31.60
C ASP A 114 -1.08 10.34 31.99
N LYS A 115 -1.32 10.80 33.22
CA LYS A 115 -0.68 12.01 33.74
C LYS A 115 0.81 11.76 34.02
N PRO A 116 1.70 12.71 33.70
CA PRO A 116 3.12 12.58 34.01
C PRO A 116 3.37 12.47 35.51
N GLY A 117 3.86 11.31 35.95
CA GLY A 117 4.38 11.11 37.30
C GLY A 117 3.40 10.64 38.37
N VAL A 118 2.20 10.17 38.02
CA VAL A 118 1.33 9.43 38.98
C VAL A 118 1.39 7.94 38.65
N ARG A 119 2.05 7.16 39.51
CA ARG A 119 2.02 5.69 39.44
C ARG A 119 1.92 5.10 40.85
N GLU A 120 0.95 5.59 41.63
CA GLU A 120 0.64 5.03 42.95
C GLU A 120 -0.16 3.72 42.82
N ASP A 121 -1.01 3.59 41.80
CA ASP A 121 -1.91 2.44 41.59
C ASP A 121 -1.21 1.11 41.25
N LEU A 122 0.09 1.14 40.93
CA LEU A 122 0.88 -0.05 40.58
C LEU A 122 1.89 -0.45 41.66
N ILE A 123 2.03 0.33 42.74
CA ILE A 123 2.96 0.03 43.85
C ILE A 123 2.51 -1.22 44.62
N GLY A 124 1.21 -1.55 44.59
CA GLY A 124 0.64 -2.76 45.20
C GLY A 124 0.97 -4.09 44.49
N LEU A 125 1.62 -4.07 43.31
CA LEU A 125 1.96 -5.28 42.53
C LEU A 125 3.40 -5.78 42.74
N GLN A 126 4.13 -5.27 43.74
CA GLN A 126 5.49 -5.68 44.09
C GLN A 126 5.54 -7.05 44.82
N LYS A 127 5.04 -8.11 44.20
CA LYS A 127 5.40 -9.49 44.56
C LYS A 127 5.87 -10.24 43.32
N MET A 128 7.19 -10.39 43.21
CA MET A 128 7.80 -11.37 42.31
C MET A 128 7.52 -12.75 42.89
N ASN A 129 6.50 -13.44 42.39
CA ASN A 129 6.32 -14.88 42.61
C ASN A 129 6.92 -15.60 41.40
N GLU A 130 7.48 -16.79 41.58
CA GLU A 130 8.11 -17.57 40.48
C GLU A 130 7.15 -17.81 39.29
N SER A 131 5.84 -17.74 39.51
CA SER A 131 4.79 -17.92 38.51
C SER A 131 4.24 -16.62 37.88
N CYS A 132 4.62 -15.42 38.35
CA CYS A 132 4.05 -14.16 37.87
C CYS A 132 5.06 -12.99 37.90
N TYR A 133 5.28 -12.37 36.74
CA TYR A 133 6.18 -11.24 36.56
C TYR A 133 5.39 -9.95 36.30
N THR A 134 5.62 -8.90 37.09
CA THR A 134 5.04 -7.57 36.83
C THR A 134 6.06 -6.64 36.19
N LEU A 135 5.78 -6.13 34.99
CA LEU A 135 6.59 -5.13 34.31
C LEU A 135 5.91 -3.75 34.39
N LEU A 136 6.43 -2.92 35.29
CA LEU A 136 5.95 -1.55 35.49
C LEU A 136 6.37 -0.60 34.36
N ASN A 137 7.47 -0.91 33.67
CA ASN A 137 8.03 -0.07 32.63
C ASN A 137 8.40 -0.92 31.41
N VAL A 138 7.63 -0.76 30.34
CA VAL A 138 7.64 -1.62 29.16
C VAL A 138 8.60 -1.11 28.08
N TYR A 139 8.85 0.21 28.02
CA TYR A 139 9.58 0.85 26.93
C TYR A 139 10.75 1.76 27.36
N GLU A 140 10.76 2.32 28.58
CA GLU A 140 11.72 3.37 28.94
C GLU A 140 13.04 2.82 29.51
N PRO A 141 14.21 3.24 29.01
CA PRO A 141 15.50 2.82 29.57
C PRO A 141 15.79 3.46 30.95
N ASP A 142 16.70 2.85 31.71
CA ASP A 142 17.20 3.37 33.00
C ASP A 142 18.22 4.51 32.77
N LEU A 143 17.70 5.75 32.63
CA LEU A 143 18.49 6.94 32.30
C LEU A 143 19.63 7.22 33.28
N TYR A 144 19.40 7.03 34.58
CA TYR A 144 20.37 7.32 35.62
C TYR A 144 21.55 6.35 35.55
N GLU A 145 21.31 5.06 35.39
CA GLU A 145 22.38 4.06 35.28
C GLU A 145 23.25 4.37 34.04
N CYS A 146 22.61 4.57 32.89
CA CYS A 146 23.29 4.78 31.61
C CYS A 146 24.01 6.13 31.49
N LEU A 147 23.44 7.21 32.05
CA LEU A 147 23.97 8.57 31.91
C LEU A 147 24.60 9.10 33.21
N SER A 148 24.80 8.25 34.21
CA SER A 148 25.45 8.60 35.49
C SER A 148 26.79 9.32 35.33
N LEU A 149 27.58 8.95 34.32
CA LEU A 149 28.86 9.58 34.00
C LEU A 149 28.72 10.97 33.37
N TYR A 150 27.54 11.30 32.83
CA TYR A 150 27.27 12.50 32.06
C TYR A 150 26.19 13.39 32.68
N LEU A 151 25.81 13.17 33.94
CA LEU A 151 24.83 14.00 34.64
C LEU A 151 25.09 15.51 34.48
N PRO A 152 26.34 16.03 34.57
CA PRO A 152 26.61 17.45 34.41
C PRO A 152 26.38 18.00 33.00
N HIS A 153 26.21 17.12 32.01
CA HIS A 153 26.12 17.43 30.59
C HIS A 153 24.79 16.99 29.96
N LEU A 154 23.81 16.52 30.74
CA LEU A 154 22.52 16.08 30.22
C LEU A 154 21.80 17.15 29.38
N HIS A 155 21.90 18.42 29.78
CA HIS A 155 21.35 19.54 29.01
C HIS A 155 22.01 19.68 27.62
N MET A 156 23.33 19.47 27.56
CA MET A 156 24.03 19.48 26.28
C MET A 156 23.53 18.34 25.42
N LEU A 157 23.48 17.12 25.98
CA LEU A 157 22.99 15.93 25.26
C LEU A 157 21.56 16.13 24.74
N TRP A 158 20.68 16.75 25.53
CA TRP A 158 19.34 17.13 25.10
C TRP A 158 19.36 18.10 23.91
N GLU A 159 20.16 19.18 23.96
CA GLU A 159 20.31 20.10 22.82
C GLU A 159 20.91 19.40 21.58
N LEU A 160 21.89 18.49 21.76
CA LEU A 160 22.48 17.74 20.65
C LEU A 160 21.44 16.86 19.94
N VAL A 161 20.61 16.16 20.71
CA VAL A 161 19.56 15.29 20.18
C VAL A 161 18.41 16.09 19.58
N LEU A 162 18.05 17.23 20.19
CA LEU A 162 16.97 18.10 19.71
C LEU A 162 17.31 18.74 18.35
N LEU A 163 18.54 19.22 18.19
CA LEU A 163 18.90 20.03 17.03
C LEU A 163 19.30 19.23 15.79
N GLY A 164 19.93 18.06 15.91
CA GLY A 164 20.21 17.09 14.82
C GLY A 164 21.04 17.57 13.60
N GLU A 165 20.75 18.74 13.02
CA GLU A 165 21.11 19.21 11.68
C GLU A 165 21.49 20.69 11.59
N ALA A 166 20.98 21.55 12.47
CA ALA A 166 20.91 23.00 12.19
C ALA A 166 22.24 23.79 12.24
N ILE A 167 23.36 23.17 12.59
CA ILE A 167 24.66 23.84 12.65
C ILE A 167 25.52 23.36 11.49
N PHE A 168 26.05 24.30 10.73
CA PHE A 168 26.90 24.18 9.51
C PHE A 168 28.16 23.28 9.64
N GLN A 169 28.32 22.51 10.71
CA GLN A 169 29.45 21.62 10.99
C GLN A 169 28.98 20.30 11.58
N PHE A 170 28.60 19.31 10.76
CA PHE A 170 28.58 17.86 11.01
C PHE A 170 28.14 17.39 12.40
N TRP A 171 26.97 16.81 12.63
CA TRP A 171 26.60 16.34 13.99
C TRP A 171 26.21 14.87 14.13
N PRO A 172 27.06 13.93 13.68
CA PRO A 172 26.90 12.57 14.13
C PRO A 172 27.41 12.40 15.57
N ILE A 173 26.72 11.57 16.36
CA ILE A 173 27.09 11.23 17.74
C ILE A 173 27.56 9.78 17.76
N VAL A 174 28.83 9.55 18.15
CA VAL A 174 29.35 8.19 18.34
C VAL A 174 29.37 7.86 19.82
N ILE A 175 28.73 6.76 20.19
CA ILE A 175 28.78 6.18 21.53
C ILE A 175 29.73 4.99 21.50
N MET A 176 30.79 5.08 22.28
CA MET A 176 31.77 4.01 22.46
C MET A 176 31.50 3.36 23.81
N ALA A 177 30.92 2.16 23.75
CA ALA A 177 30.53 1.39 24.92
C ALA A 177 31.45 0.18 25.12
N PRO A 178 31.57 -0.34 26.36
CA PRO A 178 32.32 -1.56 26.62
C PRO A 178 31.66 -2.82 26.04
N SER A 179 30.34 -2.78 25.81
CA SER A 179 29.58 -3.91 25.31
C SER A 179 28.35 -3.47 24.47
N PRO A 180 27.83 -4.34 23.58
CA PRO A 180 26.72 -3.99 22.68
C PRO A 180 25.41 -3.67 23.40
N ASP A 181 25.15 -4.29 24.55
CA ASP A 181 24.01 -4.01 25.41
C ASP A 181 24.07 -2.58 25.97
N VAL A 182 25.23 -2.20 26.55
CA VAL A 182 25.44 -0.84 27.07
C VAL A 182 25.34 0.20 25.95
N SER A 183 25.92 -0.10 24.79
CA SER A 183 25.80 0.73 23.57
C SER A 183 24.34 1.00 23.23
N SER A 184 23.55 -0.08 23.12
CA SER A 184 22.17 -0.02 22.67
C SER A 184 21.30 0.78 23.63
N VAL A 185 21.44 0.54 24.94
CA VAL A 185 20.64 1.24 25.96
C VAL A 185 21.00 2.73 26.03
N VAL A 186 22.27 3.10 25.84
CA VAL A 186 22.69 4.52 25.85
C VAL A 186 22.14 5.27 24.64
N VAL A 187 22.17 4.68 23.43
CA VAL A 187 21.55 5.26 22.23
C VAL A 187 20.06 5.50 22.49
N GLN A 188 19.35 4.48 23.00
CA GLN A 188 17.92 4.57 23.35
C GLN A 188 17.64 5.62 24.44
N SER A 189 18.54 5.74 25.41
CA SER A 189 18.43 6.75 26.47
C SER A 189 18.55 8.17 25.92
N LEU A 190 19.48 8.42 24.98
CA LEU A 190 19.67 9.74 24.38
C LEU A 190 18.46 10.19 23.58
N ILE A 191 17.91 9.33 22.72
CA ILE A 191 16.72 9.68 21.94
C ILE A 191 15.50 9.95 22.85
N SER A 192 15.41 9.26 23.99
CA SER A 192 14.31 9.46 24.94
C SER A 192 14.39 10.77 25.73
N LEU A 193 15.53 11.50 25.70
CA LEU A 193 15.67 12.78 26.41
C LEU A 193 14.75 13.85 25.84
N ILE A 194 14.45 13.82 24.53
CA ILE A 194 13.62 14.83 23.87
C ILE A 194 12.13 14.46 23.88
N TRP A 195 11.71 13.45 24.63
CA TRP A 195 10.30 13.11 24.75
C TRP A 195 9.49 14.34 25.26
N PRO A 196 8.31 14.66 24.69
CA PRO A 196 7.48 13.85 23.77
C PRO A 196 7.80 13.99 22.28
N LEU A 197 8.83 14.74 21.87
CA LEU A 197 9.22 14.80 20.46
C LEU A 197 9.74 13.44 19.99
N GLN A 198 9.34 13.05 18.77
CA GLN A 198 9.89 11.88 18.10
C GLN A 198 11.22 12.25 17.46
N TYR A 199 12.26 11.46 17.73
CA TYR A 199 13.54 11.59 17.04
C TYR A 199 13.40 11.08 15.59
N ARG A 200 13.68 11.92 14.60
CA ARG A 200 13.43 11.64 13.16
C ARG A 200 14.69 11.43 12.31
N TYR A 201 15.85 11.32 12.95
CA TYR A 201 17.12 11.02 12.27
C TYR A 201 17.50 9.55 12.47
N ASP A 202 18.48 9.07 11.70
CA ASP A 202 18.95 7.69 11.80
C ASP A 202 19.62 7.46 13.16
N TYR A 203 19.40 6.30 13.75
CA TYR A 203 20.11 5.87 14.94
C TYR A 203 20.34 4.37 14.88
N ARG A 204 21.56 3.95 15.22
CA ARG A 204 21.99 2.55 15.24
C ARG A 204 22.41 2.21 16.67
N PRO A 205 21.56 1.54 17.46
CA PRO A 205 21.87 1.14 18.83
C PRO A 205 23.20 0.36 18.95
N TYR A 206 23.49 -0.44 17.93
CA TYR A 206 24.78 -1.10 17.76
C TYR A 206 25.16 -1.16 16.28
N PHE A 207 26.37 -0.69 15.96
CA PHE A 207 26.91 -0.55 14.62
C PHE A 207 28.35 -1.05 14.56
N THR A 208 28.65 -1.81 13.50
CA THR A 208 29.90 -2.54 13.34
C THR A 208 30.64 -2.09 12.08
N ILE A 209 31.93 -2.46 12.00
CA ILE A 209 32.74 -2.24 10.79
C ILE A 209 32.32 -3.12 9.60
N GLN A 210 31.49 -4.14 9.84
CA GLN A 210 31.04 -5.08 8.80
C GLN A 210 29.76 -4.60 8.11
N ASP A 211 29.08 -3.61 8.68
CA ASP A 211 27.90 -3.01 8.08
C ASP A 211 28.24 -2.37 6.73
N SER A 212 27.36 -2.55 5.74
CA SER A 212 27.52 -1.99 4.39
C SER A 212 27.73 -0.47 4.42
N ASP A 213 27.03 0.19 5.33
CA ASP A 213 26.96 1.64 5.48
C ASP A 213 28.27 2.20 6.10
N PHE A 214 29.12 1.35 6.68
CA PHE A 214 30.36 1.78 7.34
C PHE A 214 31.30 2.49 6.36
N LYS A 215 31.37 2.00 5.11
CA LYS A 215 32.19 2.62 4.06
C LYS A 215 31.64 3.98 3.64
N GLU A 216 30.33 4.17 3.66
CA GLU A 216 29.68 5.44 3.30
C GLU A 216 29.94 6.52 4.36
N TYR A 217 29.87 6.15 5.64
CA TYR A 217 30.23 7.03 6.75
C TYR A 217 31.73 7.42 6.77
N LEU A 218 32.60 6.57 6.23
CA LEU A 218 34.05 6.84 6.07
C LEU A 218 34.37 7.69 4.83
N LEU A 219 33.72 7.41 3.70
CA LEU A 219 33.99 8.03 2.39
C LEU A 219 33.24 9.34 2.18
N SER A 220 32.53 9.84 3.20
CA SER A 220 31.73 11.05 3.14
C SER A 220 32.52 12.18 2.48
N GLN A 221 32.18 12.48 1.23
CA GLN A 221 32.77 13.58 0.48
C GLN A 221 32.46 14.89 1.21
N PRO A 222 33.29 15.95 1.07
CA PRO A 222 32.95 17.27 1.57
C PRO A 222 31.60 17.70 0.97
N GLY A 223 30.51 17.62 1.74
CA GLY A 223 29.15 17.98 1.30
C GLY A 223 28.05 16.94 1.54
N ILE A 224 28.36 15.65 1.76
CA ILE A 224 27.33 14.64 2.10
C ILE A 224 27.17 14.59 3.62
N GLN A 225 25.99 14.97 4.12
CA GLN A 225 25.69 15.09 5.54
C GLN A 225 25.03 13.82 6.07
N HIS A 226 25.66 13.19 7.07
CA HIS A 226 25.11 12.04 7.80
C HIS A 226 24.70 12.46 9.21
N HIS A 227 23.39 12.45 9.47
CA HIS A 227 22.81 12.73 10.79
C HIS A 227 22.46 11.40 11.45
N VAL A 228 23.36 10.90 12.29
CA VAL A 228 23.21 9.58 12.87
C VAL A 228 23.77 9.51 14.30
N ILE A 229 23.05 8.79 15.17
CA ILE A 229 23.57 8.35 16.47
C ILE A 229 24.05 6.90 16.32
N LEU A 230 25.35 6.67 16.43
CA LEU A 230 25.96 5.35 16.28
C LEU A 230 26.48 4.82 17.61
N GLY A 231 25.99 3.66 18.03
CA GLY A 231 26.58 2.90 19.11
C GLY A 231 27.61 1.90 18.62
N THR A 232 28.79 1.81 19.23
CA THR A 232 29.82 0.83 18.86
C THR A 232 30.65 0.39 20.05
N THR A 233 31.27 -0.78 19.94
CA THR A 233 32.27 -1.30 20.90
C THR A 233 33.69 -1.25 20.36
N ASN A 234 33.86 -1.00 19.05
CA ASN A 234 35.17 -1.09 18.42
C ASN A 234 35.91 0.25 18.48
N LEU A 235 37.06 0.27 19.17
CA LEU A 235 37.92 1.45 19.29
C LEU A 235 38.48 1.93 17.94
N TYR A 236 38.45 1.12 16.88
CA TYR A 236 38.82 1.55 15.53
C TYR A 236 38.00 2.76 15.05
N PHE A 237 36.74 2.88 15.49
CA PHE A 237 35.90 4.02 15.19
C PHE A 237 36.51 5.36 15.66
N ILE A 238 37.37 5.35 16.68
CA ILE A 238 38.10 6.56 17.13
C ILE A 238 38.99 7.11 16.02
N LYS A 239 39.74 6.24 15.34
CA LYS A 239 40.64 6.61 14.26
C LYS A 239 39.87 6.89 12.97
N ALA A 240 38.90 6.03 12.66
CA ALA A 240 38.08 6.15 11.47
C ALA A 240 37.23 7.44 11.46
N MET A 241 36.79 7.92 12.63
CA MET A 241 35.89 9.06 12.78
C MET A 241 36.51 10.18 13.62
N GLU A 242 37.83 10.40 13.53
CA GLU A 242 38.52 11.46 14.29
C GLU A 242 37.96 12.87 14.01
N ASN A 243 37.45 13.07 12.80
CA ASN A 243 36.87 14.34 12.37
C ASN A 243 35.45 14.58 12.91
N TRP A 244 34.80 13.56 13.48
CA TRP A 244 33.44 13.67 13.99
C TRP A 244 33.44 14.45 15.32
N PRO A 245 32.52 15.41 15.51
CA PRO A 245 32.65 16.37 16.60
C PRO A 245 32.10 15.89 17.94
N HIS A 246 31.27 14.85 17.97
CA HIS A 246 30.63 14.36 19.21
C HIS A 246 30.92 12.89 19.45
N VAL A 247 31.68 12.62 20.51
CA VAL A 247 32.00 11.25 20.94
C VAL A 247 31.73 11.09 22.43
N LEU A 248 30.92 10.10 22.76
CA LEU A 248 30.57 9.70 24.11
C LEU A 248 31.29 8.40 24.46
N ARG A 249 32.34 8.46 25.28
CA ARG A 249 33.15 7.28 25.62
C ARG A 249 32.89 6.80 27.04
N LEU A 250 32.34 5.60 27.15
CA LEU A 250 32.07 4.89 28.40
C LEU A 250 33.31 4.07 28.81
N SER A 251 33.46 3.83 30.11
CA SER A 251 34.58 3.04 30.65
C SER A 251 34.22 1.56 30.76
N THR A 252 35.22 0.70 30.59
CA THR A 252 35.20 -0.77 30.78
C THR A 252 35.18 -1.20 32.25
N ASP A 253 35.51 -0.31 33.19
CA ASP A 253 35.67 -0.62 34.62
C ASP A 253 34.36 -0.51 35.42
N SER A 254 33.36 -1.34 35.08
CA SER A 254 32.13 -1.48 35.87
C SER A 254 32.29 -2.36 37.12
N LYS A 255 33.49 -2.94 37.37
CA LYS A 255 33.74 -3.84 38.51
C LYS A 255 34.19 -3.17 39.80
N ARG A 256 34.45 -1.86 39.83
CA ARG A 256 34.71 -1.14 41.10
C ARG A 256 33.40 -0.60 41.68
N LYS A 257 32.63 -1.51 42.29
CA LYS A 257 31.62 -1.12 43.29
C LYS A 257 32.34 -0.36 44.41
N GLY A 258 32.08 0.94 44.51
CA GLY A 258 32.51 1.77 45.64
C GLY A 258 33.62 2.76 45.31
N LYS A 259 33.33 4.05 45.55
CA LYS A 259 34.26 5.19 45.63
C LYS A 259 34.99 5.57 44.32
N ARG A 260 34.27 6.22 43.39
CA ARG A 260 34.74 7.40 42.63
C ARG A 260 33.62 7.95 41.73
N ILE A 261 32.64 8.62 42.33
CA ILE A 261 31.72 9.53 41.61
C ILE A 261 31.99 10.93 42.14
N ALA A 262 33.13 11.52 41.79
CA ALA A 262 33.49 12.87 42.23
C ALA A 262 34.60 13.50 41.36
N GLY A 263 34.54 13.31 40.05
CA GLY A 263 35.34 14.11 39.13
C GLY A 263 34.45 14.46 37.95
N ALA A 264 33.98 15.71 37.88
CA ALA A 264 33.26 16.18 36.71
C ALA A 264 34.15 15.96 35.48
N HIS A 265 33.80 15.00 34.62
CA HIS A 265 34.50 14.80 33.36
C HIS A 265 34.42 16.11 32.56
N LYS A 266 35.55 16.83 32.45
CA LYS A 266 35.64 18.06 31.67
C LYS A 266 35.33 17.76 30.20
N ILE A 267 34.53 18.61 29.55
CA ILE A 267 34.30 18.55 28.10
C ILE A 267 35.66 18.78 27.42
N ARG A 268 36.03 17.88 26.51
CA ARG A 268 37.28 17.98 25.74
C ARG A 268 36.95 18.33 24.29
N ARG A 269 37.67 19.32 23.73
CA ARG A 269 37.49 19.77 22.34
C ARG A 269 38.16 18.85 21.31
N HIS A 270 39.14 18.05 21.73
CA HIS A 270 39.88 17.13 20.87
C HIS A 270 39.96 15.72 21.49
N ILE A 271 39.82 14.71 20.62
CA ILE A 271 40.17 13.33 20.87
C ILE A 271 41.71 13.24 20.72
N GLY A 272 42.46 13.62 21.75
CA GLY A 272 43.93 13.65 21.66
C GLY A 272 44.50 12.25 21.40
N LEU A 273 45.29 12.11 20.33
CA LEU A 273 45.98 10.87 19.89
C LEU A 273 47.26 10.52 20.68
N LYS A 274 47.70 11.34 21.65
CA LYS A 274 48.92 11.05 22.42
C LYS A 274 48.60 10.14 23.61
N GLY A 275 48.68 8.84 23.33
CA GLY A 275 48.60 7.76 24.31
C GLY A 275 47.28 7.01 24.20
N MET A 276 47.37 5.68 24.04
CA MET A 276 46.28 4.71 24.02
C MET A 276 45.55 4.60 25.38
N GLU A 277 45.49 5.67 26.16
CA GLU A 277 44.86 5.69 27.47
C GLU A 277 43.33 5.77 27.33
N GLU A 278 42.64 4.86 28.02
CA GLU A 278 41.18 4.76 28.12
C GLU A 278 40.57 5.91 28.95
N LYS A 279 40.69 7.15 28.47
CA LYS A 279 40.04 8.28 29.13
C LYS A 279 38.57 8.33 28.69
N SER A 280 37.68 7.82 29.54
CA SER A 280 36.23 8.04 29.44
C SER A 280 35.91 9.53 29.45
N GLY A 281 34.79 9.93 28.84
CA GLY A 281 34.37 11.33 28.80
C GLY A 281 33.51 11.69 27.59
N LEU A 282 33.08 12.95 27.57
CA LEU A 282 32.30 13.57 26.50
C LEU A 282 33.20 14.53 25.72
N PHE A 283 33.35 14.24 24.44
CA PHE A 283 34.09 15.04 23.48
C PHE A 283 33.07 15.73 22.59
N SER A 284 33.07 17.06 22.60
CA SER A 284 32.12 17.85 21.81
C SER A 284 32.75 19.16 21.38
N LYS A 285 32.56 19.55 20.12
CA LYS A 285 32.85 20.90 19.63
C LYS A 285 31.71 21.88 19.92
N TYR A 286 30.56 21.41 20.39
CA TYR A 286 29.39 22.26 20.66
C TYR A 286 29.55 23.10 21.92
N LYS A 287 28.93 24.27 21.89
CA LYS A 287 28.70 25.12 23.04
C LYS A 287 27.19 25.26 23.24
N CYS A 288 26.70 24.83 24.41
CA CYS A 288 25.28 24.94 24.74
C CYS A 288 24.76 26.37 24.58
N LEU A 289 23.53 26.47 24.06
CA LEU A 289 22.80 27.73 23.97
C LEU A 289 22.11 28.06 25.29
N LEU A 290 21.67 27.04 26.02
CA LEU A 290 21.01 27.19 27.31
C LEU A 290 21.95 26.89 28.48
N SER A 291 21.67 27.56 29.60
CA SER A 291 22.38 27.33 30.86
C SER A 291 21.92 26.04 31.53
N LYS A 292 22.81 25.43 32.32
CA LYS A 292 22.53 24.17 33.03
C LYS A 292 21.53 24.41 34.16
N HIS A 293 20.53 23.53 34.28
CA HIS A 293 19.56 23.61 35.38
C HIS A 293 20.16 23.12 36.72
N GLY A 294 20.75 24.04 37.50
CA GLY A 294 21.44 23.71 38.76
C GLY A 294 20.59 22.97 39.81
N VAL A 295 19.26 23.13 39.79
CA VAL A 295 18.36 22.47 40.76
C VAL A 295 18.27 20.96 40.55
N LEU A 296 18.22 20.48 39.30
CA LEU A 296 18.16 19.04 39.03
C LEU A 296 19.44 18.37 39.55
N MET A 297 20.59 18.98 39.26
CA MET A 297 21.88 18.48 39.73
C MET A 297 21.95 18.40 41.25
N LYS A 298 21.53 19.46 41.96
CA LYS A 298 21.47 19.46 43.43
C LYS A 298 20.56 18.33 43.97
N LYS A 299 19.42 18.11 43.33
CA LYS A 299 18.46 17.04 43.70
C LYS A 299 19.00 15.62 43.44
N LEU A 300 19.72 15.42 42.34
CA LEU A 300 20.38 14.15 42.00
C LEU A 300 21.54 13.88 42.94
N MET A 301 22.40 14.87 43.19
CA MET A 301 23.49 14.76 44.16
C MET A 301 22.96 14.45 45.56
N LYS A 302 21.88 15.11 46.03
CA LYS A 302 21.22 14.75 47.30
C LYS A 302 20.70 13.31 47.29
N GLY A 303 20.18 12.83 46.16
CA GLY A 303 19.75 11.43 45.97
C GLY A 303 20.88 10.42 46.18
N ILE A 304 22.08 10.73 45.68
CA ILE A 304 23.28 9.91 45.89
C ILE A 304 23.63 9.80 47.38
N HIS A 305 23.61 10.93 48.10
CA HIS A 305 23.90 10.96 49.55
C HIS A 305 22.84 10.23 50.39
N THR A 306 21.60 10.19 49.91
CA THR A 306 20.45 9.55 50.60
C THR A 306 20.20 8.12 50.14
N ASN A 307 21.11 7.54 49.34
CA ASN A 307 21.01 6.20 48.77
C ASN A 307 19.64 5.91 48.10
N ARG A 308 19.12 6.90 47.36
CA ARG A 308 17.85 6.77 46.64
C ARG A 308 17.95 5.71 45.54
N PRO A 309 16.92 4.84 45.37
CA PRO A 309 16.86 3.87 44.28
C PRO A 309 17.12 4.51 42.91
N LYS A 310 17.82 3.80 42.03
CA LYS A 310 18.21 4.28 40.71
C LYS A 310 17.00 4.60 39.83
N GLU A 311 15.92 3.83 39.98
CA GLU A 311 14.65 4.00 39.28
C GLU A 311 14.01 5.36 39.60
N ALA A 312 14.05 5.75 40.88
CA ALA A 312 13.55 7.05 41.31
C ALA A 312 14.42 8.20 40.78
N GLN A 313 15.74 8.02 40.65
CA GLN A 313 16.62 9.02 40.02
C GLN A 313 16.35 9.14 38.51
N SER A 314 16.11 8.02 37.82
CA SER A 314 15.73 7.98 36.41
C SER A 314 14.40 8.69 36.14
N MET A 315 13.41 8.48 37.00
CA MET A 315 12.12 9.20 36.92
C MET A 315 12.29 10.72 37.08
N MET A 316 13.22 11.17 37.91
CA MET A 316 13.49 12.60 38.08
C MET A 316 14.14 13.23 36.85
N ILE A 317 15.09 12.52 36.22
CA ILE A 317 15.71 12.96 34.97
C ILE A 317 14.65 13.04 33.88
N ARG A 318 13.85 11.97 33.73
CA ARG A 318 12.79 11.90 32.71
C ARG A 318 11.78 13.03 32.87
N ARG A 319 11.23 13.20 34.08
CA ARG A 319 10.27 14.27 34.36
C ARG A 319 10.84 15.64 34.04
N HIS A 320 12.10 15.91 34.42
CA HIS A 320 12.72 17.19 34.14
C HIS A 320 12.83 17.50 32.64
N PHE A 321 13.34 16.55 31.84
CA PHE A 321 13.52 16.78 30.40
C PHE A 321 12.21 16.74 29.61
N MET A 322 11.23 16.00 30.09
CA MET A 322 9.86 16.06 29.61
C MET A 322 9.24 17.44 29.87
N ASP A 323 9.29 17.94 31.11
CA ASP A 323 8.76 19.27 31.47
C ASP A 323 9.48 20.37 30.66
N LEU A 324 10.79 20.22 30.47
CA LEU A 324 11.60 21.11 29.63
C LEU A 324 11.16 21.08 28.16
N THR A 325 10.97 19.88 27.59
CA THR A 325 10.57 19.73 26.18
C THR A 325 9.15 20.23 25.96
N HIS A 326 8.21 19.98 26.88
CA HIS A 326 6.88 20.59 26.84
C HIS A 326 6.95 22.12 26.88
N SER A 327 7.75 22.67 27.78
CA SER A 327 7.93 24.12 27.87
C SER A 327 8.56 24.71 26.60
N PHE A 328 9.47 23.98 25.96
CA PHE A 328 10.03 24.33 24.65
C PHE A 328 8.99 24.24 23.52
N LEU A 329 8.07 23.28 23.54
CA LEU A 329 7.03 23.18 22.52
C LEU A 329 5.89 24.17 22.70
N PHE A 330 5.68 24.65 23.92
CA PHE A 330 4.53 25.50 24.24
C PHE A 330 4.39 26.74 23.33
N PRO A 331 5.42 27.56 23.05
CA PRO A 331 5.28 28.69 22.12
C PRO A 331 4.96 28.27 20.69
N LEU A 332 5.49 27.13 20.23
CA LEU A 332 5.19 26.60 18.90
C LEU A 332 3.72 26.19 18.81
N GLU A 333 3.21 25.48 19.82
CA GLU A 333 1.80 25.08 19.90
C GLU A 333 0.87 26.30 19.99
N GLN A 334 1.25 27.30 20.78
CA GLN A 334 0.48 28.55 20.91
C GLN A 334 0.46 29.34 19.60
N TYR A 335 1.59 29.43 18.89
CA TYR A 335 1.64 30.09 17.59
C TYR A 335 0.76 29.38 16.56
N VAL A 336 0.83 28.04 16.49
CA VAL A 336 -0.05 27.24 15.63
C VAL A 336 -1.52 27.41 16.01
N ALA A 337 -1.85 27.49 17.29
CA ALA A 337 -3.22 27.75 17.75
C ALA A 337 -3.71 29.15 17.34
N ASN A 338 -2.85 30.17 17.42
CA ASN A 338 -3.19 31.54 17.03
C ASN A 338 -3.38 31.71 15.52
N THR A 339 -2.79 30.83 14.70
CA THR A 339 -2.97 30.81 13.24
C THR A 339 -4.19 30.00 12.80
N MET A 340 -4.93 29.37 13.73
CA MET A 340 -6.14 28.63 13.39
C MET A 340 -7.26 29.56 12.90
N PRO A 341 -7.99 29.17 11.84
CA PRO A 341 -9.18 29.88 11.39
C PRO A 341 -10.24 29.97 12.50
N LEU A 342 -10.95 31.09 12.58
CA LEU A 342 -12.02 31.24 13.56
C LEU A 342 -13.24 30.42 13.13
N GLN A 343 -14.04 29.95 14.08
CA GLN A 343 -15.23 29.13 13.77
C GLN A 343 -16.21 29.84 12.83
N LYS A 344 -16.30 31.18 12.90
CA LYS A 344 -17.12 32.01 12.00
C LYS A 344 -16.69 31.97 10.53
N ASP A 345 -15.44 31.58 10.26
CA ASP A 345 -14.88 31.49 8.92
C ASP A 345 -15.22 30.14 8.25
N ILE A 346 -15.72 29.17 9.03
CA ILE A 346 -16.19 27.87 8.54
C ILE A 346 -17.58 28.06 7.95
N SER A 347 -17.69 27.96 6.63
CA SER A 347 -18.95 28.06 5.90
C SER A 347 -19.23 26.80 5.10
N PRO A 348 -20.46 26.26 5.11
CA PRO A 348 -20.86 25.12 4.28
C PRO A 348 -20.65 25.32 2.77
N TRP A 349 -20.56 26.59 2.35
CA TRP A 349 -20.53 26.97 0.93
C TRP A 349 -19.11 27.32 0.43
N LYS A 350 -18.14 27.43 1.35
CA LYS A 350 -16.73 27.66 1.03
C LYS A 350 -15.94 26.35 1.21
N ASP A 351 -14.69 26.33 0.78
CA ASP A 351 -13.83 25.19 1.06
C ASP A 351 -13.54 25.10 2.56
N ALA A 352 -13.33 23.86 3.04
CA ALA A 352 -12.88 23.64 4.41
C ALA A 352 -11.59 24.44 4.64
N PRO A 353 -11.56 25.33 5.65
CA PRO A 353 -10.41 26.19 5.86
C PRO A 353 -9.21 25.34 6.24
N ARG A 354 -8.03 25.76 5.79
CA ARG A 354 -6.76 25.10 6.09
C ARG A 354 -5.94 25.97 7.03
N LEU A 355 -5.12 25.33 7.85
CA LEU A 355 -4.16 26.05 8.68
C LEU A 355 -3.22 26.88 7.78
N ARG A 356 -2.95 28.13 8.17
CA ARG A 356 -2.00 29.02 7.49
C ARG A 356 -0.60 28.40 7.50
N GLU A 357 0.17 28.66 6.46
CA GLU A 357 1.58 28.24 6.40
C GLU A 357 2.39 28.88 7.54
N PHE A 358 3.34 28.11 8.09
CA PHE A 358 4.17 28.55 9.19
C PHE A 358 5.22 29.56 8.69
N ASP A 359 5.25 30.75 9.28
CA ASP A 359 6.26 31.77 9.00
C ASP A 359 7.31 31.79 10.13
N LYS A 360 8.55 31.46 9.76
CA LYS A 360 9.68 31.38 10.70
C LYS A 360 9.99 32.72 11.36
N GLU A 361 9.99 33.82 10.61
CA GLU A 361 10.36 35.13 11.15
C GLU A 361 9.23 35.72 12.00
N GLU A 362 7.97 35.50 11.61
CA GLU A 362 6.80 35.85 12.43
C GLU A 362 6.81 35.08 13.76
N PHE A 363 7.12 33.78 13.71
CA PHE A 363 7.23 32.95 14.91
C PHE A 363 8.38 33.39 15.83
N LEU A 364 9.56 33.72 15.29
CA LEU A 364 10.69 34.16 16.12
C LEU A 364 10.36 35.47 16.87
N LYS A 365 9.65 36.42 16.24
CA LYS A 365 9.13 37.63 16.90
C LYS A 365 8.09 37.31 17.97
N PHE A 366 7.26 36.28 17.75
CA PHE A 366 6.32 35.81 18.77
C PHE A 366 7.06 35.25 20.01
N VAL A 367 8.12 34.47 19.80
CA VAL A 367 8.96 33.90 20.87
C VAL A 367 9.68 34.97 21.69
N GLU A 368 10.17 36.04 21.06
CA GLU A 368 10.80 37.18 21.75
C GLU A 368 9.90 37.78 22.84
N ASN A 369 8.58 37.74 22.63
CA ASN A 369 7.58 38.27 23.55
C ASN A 369 7.06 37.25 24.58
N ALA A 370 7.46 35.97 24.51
CA ALA A 370 6.87 34.89 25.30
C ALA A 370 7.46 34.69 26.72
N ASP A 371 8.55 35.41 27.05
CA ASP A 371 9.32 35.34 28.31
C ASP A 371 9.59 33.90 28.82
N LEU A 372 10.14 33.07 27.92
CA LEU A 372 10.54 31.69 28.20
C LEU A 372 11.51 31.49 29.38
N PRO A 373 12.51 32.38 29.61
CA PRO A 373 13.43 32.24 30.75
C PRO A 373 12.71 32.24 32.10
N SER A 374 11.66 33.06 32.25
CA SER A 374 10.87 33.13 33.48
C SER A 374 9.98 31.90 33.68
N ARG A 375 9.44 31.32 32.61
CA ARG A 375 8.60 30.11 32.67
C ARG A 375 9.39 28.83 32.97
N THR A 376 10.57 28.69 32.37
CA THR A 376 11.40 27.48 32.48
C THR A 376 12.41 27.54 33.63
N GLY A 377 12.71 28.75 34.12
CA GLY A 377 13.83 28.97 35.06
C GLY A 377 15.21 28.78 34.43
N ILE A 378 15.30 28.62 33.10
CA ILE A 378 16.54 28.39 32.36
C ILE A 378 16.89 29.62 31.53
N LYS A 379 18.05 30.21 31.82
CA LYS A 379 18.61 31.33 31.06
C LYS A 379 19.36 30.83 29.83
N GLY A 380 19.42 31.60 28.76
CA GLY A 380 20.16 31.24 27.55
C GLY A 380 19.61 31.88 26.29
N ASP A 381 20.20 31.53 25.16
CA ASP A 381 19.80 32.02 23.84
C ASP A 381 18.69 31.12 23.24
N TRP A 382 17.47 31.31 23.74
CA TRP A 382 16.29 30.58 23.28
C TRP A 382 15.95 30.89 21.82
N ILE A 383 16.13 32.14 21.37
CA ILE A 383 15.77 32.57 20.02
C ILE A 383 16.61 31.82 18.99
N ASN A 384 17.91 31.71 19.21
CA ASN A 384 18.78 30.95 18.32
C ASN A 384 18.49 29.45 18.39
N LEU A 385 18.12 28.91 19.56
CA LEU A 385 17.69 27.51 19.68
C LEU A 385 16.47 27.21 18.80
N TYR A 386 15.43 28.07 18.82
CA TYR A 386 14.28 27.92 17.94
C TYR A 386 14.63 28.14 16.47
N ARG A 387 15.46 29.16 16.16
CA ARG A 387 15.90 29.44 14.78
C ARG A 387 16.55 28.21 14.16
N LEU A 388 17.40 27.53 14.93
CA LEU A 388 18.05 26.28 14.53
C LEU A 388 17.04 25.14 14.45
N PHE A 389 16.20 24.95 15.48
CA PHE A 389 15.21 23.87 15.50
C PHE A 389 14.24 23.91 14.30
N CYS A 390 13.80 25.10 13.88
CA CYS A 390 12.91 25.28 12.73
C CYS A 390 13.51 24.77 11.39
N ASP A 391 14.83 24.59 11.31
CA ASP A 391 15.50 24.07 10.12
C ASP A 391 15.71 22.54 10.17
N THR A 392 15.16 21.86 11.17
CA THR A 392 15.37 20.41 11.40
C THR A 392 14.27 19.55 10.76
N LYS A 393 14.63 18.30 10.43
CA LYS A 393 13.66 17.26 10.05
C LYS A 393 12.66 16.96 11.16
N THR A 394 13.12 16.97 12.41
CA THR A 394 12.25 16.77 13.59
C THR A 394 11.15 17.82 13.64
N PHE A 395 11.48 19.11 13.46
CA PHE A 395 10.49 20.18 13.39
C PHE A 395 9.56 20.02 12.18
N THR A 396 10.11 19.76 11.00
CA THR A 396 9.31 19.60 9.78
C THR A 396 8.25 18.50 9.94
N TYR A 397 8.65 17.37 10.55
CA TYR A 397 7.74 16.28 10.85
C TYR A 397 6.68 16.67 11.90
N TRP A 398 7.12 17.28 13.01
CA TRP A 398 6.21 17.78 14.05
C TRP A 398 5.17 18.76 13.48
N LEU A 399 5.60 19.73 12.66
CA LEU A 399 4.72 20.72 12.05
C LEU A 399 3.72 20.05 11.10
N LYS A 400 4.17 19.10 10.27
CA LYS A 400 3.31 18.35 9.35
C LYS A 400 2.28 17.51 10.10
N GLN A 401 2.67 16.87 11.20
CA GLN A 401 1.78 16.11 12.07
C GLN A 401 0.70 17.04 12.65
N ARG A 402 1.10 18.17 13.25
CA ARG A 402 0.17 19.18 13.78
C ARG A 402 -0.75 19.75 12.70
N GLN A 403 -0.24 20.07 11.51
CA GLN A 403 -1.05 20.51 10.38
C GLN A 403 -2.09 19.46 9.99
N THR A 404 -1.72 18.18 9.99
CA THR A 404 -2.64 17.08 9.67
C THR A 404 -3.73 16.96 10.72
N GLU A 405 -3.37 16.91 12.01
CA GLU A 405 -4.33 16.87 13.13
C GLU A 405 -5.33 18.04 13.06
N VAL A 406 -4.83 19.27 12.90
CA VAL A 406 -5.65 20.48 12.85
C VAL A 406 -6.53 20.50 11.60
N ASN A 407 -5.99 20.18 10.42
CA ASN A 407 -6.78 20.16 9.19
C ASN A 407 -7.86 19.07 9.22
N THR A 408 -7.58 17.90 9.81
CA THR A 408 -8.58 16.85 10.04
C THR A 408 -9.69 17.38 10.94
N ARG A 409 -9.35 18.07 12.04
CA ARG A 409 -10.34 18.67 12.94
C ARG A 409 -11.15 19.79 12.27
N LEU A 410 -10.54 20.63 11.46
CA LEU A 410 -11.23 21.68 10.68
C LEU A 410 -12.18 21.06 9.64
N ARG A 411 -11.79 19.96 8.99
CA ARG A 411 -12.66 19.21 8.08
C ARG A 411 -13.85 18.57 8.81
N MET A 412 -13.65 18.07 10.02
CA MET A 412 -14.75 17.58 10.87
C MET A 412 -15.74 18.70 11.22
N LEU A 413 -15.27 19.87 11.66
CA LEU A 413 -16.12 21.04 11.93
C LEU A 413 -16.84 21.53 10.66
N HIS A 414 -16.17 21.48 9.50
CA HIS A 414 -16.79 21.80 8.22
C HIS A 414 -17.88 20.78 7.83
N LEU A 415 -17.68 19.50 8.12
CA LEU A 415 -18.68 18.44 7.91
C LEU A 415 -19.92 18.68 8.79
N GLU A 416 -19.73 19.09 10.05
CA GLU A 416 -20.82 19.49 10.95
C GLU A 416 -21.59 20.70 10.40
N ALA A 417 -20.87 21.71 9.91
CA ALA A 417 -21.48 22.87 9.26
C ALA A 417 -22.29 22.47 8.02
N LEU A 418 -21.75 21.59 7.16
CA LEU A 418 -22.44 21.04 5.98
C LEU A 418 -23.73 20.31 6.37
N ALA A 419 -23.70 19.49 7.41
CA ALA A 419 -24.88 18.77 7.88
C ALA A 419 -25.96 19.70 8.44
N GLY A 420 -25.55 20.79 9.10
CA GLY A 420 -26.45 21.81 9.65
C GLY A 420 -27.01 22.80 8.63
N ALA A 421 -26.52 22.79 7.38
CA ALA A 421 -26.92 23.75 6.36
C ALA A 421 -28.33 23.49 5.79
N THR A 422 -29.12 24.56 5.57
CA THR A 422 -30.40 24.50 4.87
C THR A 422 -30.19 24.57 3.36
N VAL A 423 -30.13 23.40 2.70
CA VAL A 423 -29.73 23.30 1.28
C VAL A 423 -30.87 23.64 0.31
N ASP A 424 -32.13 23.34 0.66
CA ASP A 424 -33.27 23.40 -0.27
C ASP A 424 -33.55 24.80 -0.84
N CYS A 425 -33.61 25.82 0.01
CA CYS A 425 -33.86 27.21 -0.43
C CYS A 425 -32.62 27.85 -1.09
N THR A 426 -31.42 27.50 -0.64
CA THR A 426 -30.18 28.12 -1.11
C THR A 426 -29.82 27.65 -2.51
N LEU A 427 -30.04 26.38 -2.86
CA LEU A 427 -29.80 25.86 -4.21
C LEU A 427 -30.60 26.61 -5.29
N GLN A 428 -31.81 27.06 -4.96
CA GLN A 428 -32.67 27.81 -5.89
C GLN A 428 -32.07 29.16 -6.31
N SER A 429 -31.25 29.76 -5.44
CA SER A 429 -30.60 31.05 -5.68
C SER A 429 -29.25 30.96 -6.44
N LYS A 430 -28.76 29.74 -6.72
CA LYS A 430 -27.41 29.48 -7.22
C LYS A 430 -27.41 29.06 -8.69
N ILE A 431 -26.38 29.46 -9.42
CA ILE A 431 -26.20 29.10 -10.84
C ILE A 431 -25.64 27.67 -11.00
N GLU A 432 -25.82 27.05 -12.16
CA GLU A 432 -25.47 25.63 -12.39
C GLU A 432 -24.02 25.30 -12.01
N VAL A 433 -23.05 26.19 -12.30
CA VAL A 433 -21.63 25.98 -11.99
C VAL A 433 -21.40 25.92 -10.47
N GLU A 434 -22.06 26.78 -9.69
CA GLU A 434 -21.95 26.79 -8.23
C GLU A 434 -22.62 25.55 -7.61
N VAL A 435 -23.72 25.07 -8.20
CA VAL A 435 -24.37 23.81 -7.79
C VAL A 435 -23.45 22.61 -8.05
N VAL A 436 -22.78 22.57 -9.19
CA VAL A 436 -21.81 21.51 -9.52
C VAL A 436 -20.62 21.55 -8.56
N ASP A 437 -20.09 22.72 -8.26
CA ASP A 437 -19.01 22.90 -7.27
C ASP A 437 -19.44 22.39 -5.88
N PHE A 438 -20.64 22.73 -5.43
CA PHE A 438 -21.19 22.24 -4.16
C PHE A 438 -21.37 20.71 -4.14
N ILE A 439 -21.80 20.10 -5.25
CA ILE A 439 -21.89 18.62 -5.38
C ILE A 439 -20.50 17.97 -5.25
N LEU A 440 -19.46 18.56 -5.87
CA LEU A 440 -18.10 18.06 -5.77
C LEU A 440 -17.57 18.16 -4.33
N LYS A 441 -17.88 19.26 -3.63
CA LYS A 441 -17.57 19.46 -2.20
C LYS A 441 -18.24 18.45 -1.30
N LEU A 442 -19.55 18.21 -1.47
CA LEU A 442 -20.29 17.20 -0.71
C LEU A 442 -19.73 15.79 -0.96
N ARG A 443 -19.33 15.48 -2.19
CA ARG A 443 -18.67 14.21 -2.52
C ARG A 443 -17.31 14.06 -1.83
N ASP A 444 -16.49 15.11 -1.82
CA ASP A 444 -15.20 15.11 -1.12
C ASP A 444 -15.40 14.95 0.40
N ALA A 445 -16.39 15.65 0.96
CA ALA A 445 -16.76 15.52 2.37
C ALA A 445 -17.24 14.10 2.74
N LEU A 446 -18.03 13.45 1.89
CA LEU A 446 -18.45 12.06 2.08
C LEU A 446 -17.26 11.09 1.97
N SER A 447 -16.37 11.28 1.00
CA SER A 447 -15.14 10.47 0.88
C SER A 447 -14.21 10.64 2.08
N PHE A 448 -14.10 11.84 2.62
CA PHE A 448 -13.37 12.11 3.86
C PHE A 448 -14.03 11.41 5.06
N ALA A 449 -15.37 11.47 5.16
CA ALA A 449 -16.10 10.82 6.24
C ALA A 449 -16.01 9.28 6.19
N GLU A 450 -16.06 8.69 4.99
CA GLU A 450 -15.88 7.24 4.80
C GLU A 450 -14.48 6.77 5.20
N SER A 451 -13.45 7.56 4.91
CA SER A 451 -12.05 7.24 5.29
C SER A 451 -11.76 7.44 6.78
N HIS A 452 -12.58 8.19 7.51
CA HIS A 452 -12.41 8.50 8.94
C HIS A 452 -13.64 8.07 9.75
N ARG A 453 -14.21 6.90 9.44
CA ARG A 453 -15.47 6.42 10.01
C ARG A 453 -15.48 6.35 11.54
N GLU A 454 -14.33 6.12 12.15
CA GLU A 454 -14.17 6.03 13.61
C GLU A 454 -14.37 7.38 14.33
N LEU A 455 -14.21 8.50 13.60
CA LEU A 455 -14.33 9.86 14.14
C LEU A 455 -15.67 10.53 13.80
N VAL A 456 -16.48 9.92 12.93
CA VAL A 456 -17.70 10.53 12.36
C VAL A 456 -18.95 9.83 12.85
N ASN A 457 -19.92 10.60 13.35
CA ASN A 457 -21.23 10.09 13.74
C ASN A 457 -22.07 9.69 12.50
N ASP A 458 -22.74 8.54 12.55
CA ASP A 458 -23.63 8.05 11.48
C ASP A 458 -24.76 9.04 11.16
N GLU A 459 -25.25 9.80 12.14
CA GLU A 459 -26.29 10.82 11.91
C GLU A 459 -25.79 11.97 11.02
N LEU A 460 -24.56 12.44 11.25
CA LEU A 460 -23.91 13.48 10.45
C LEU A 460 -23.76 13.02 8.99
N LEU A 461 -23.31 11.78 8.80
CA LEU A 461 -23.11 11.18 7.48
C LEU A 461 -24.42 11.04 6.72
N CYS A 462 -25.51 10.65 7.40
CA CYS A 462 -26.84 10.56 6.80
C CYS A 462 -27.33 11.92 6.29
N ARG A 463 -27.17 12.99 7.08
CA ARG A 463 -27.60 14.35 6.70
C ARG A 463 -26.82 14.91 5.51
N VAL A 464 -25.49 14.75 5.49
CA VAL A 464 -24.66 15.20 4.35
C VAL A 464 -24.98 14.41 3.08
N ASN A 465 -25.26 13.11 3.21
CA ASN A 465 -25.69 12.29 2.07
C ASN A 465 -27.08 12.67 1.54
N ASP A 466 -28.01 13.09 2.40
CA ASP A 466 -29.30 13.64 1.97
C ASP A 466 -29.12 14.96 1.19
N HIS A 467 -28.28 15.88 1.69
CA HIS A 467 -27.92 17.10 0.99
C HIS A 467 -27.28 16.84 -0.38
N TYR A 468 -26.42 15.82 -0.48
CA TYR A 468 -25.81 15.38 -1.74
C TYR A 468 -26.85 14.90 -2.75
N ARG A 469 -27.83 14.10 -2.30
CA ARG A 469 -28.94 13.63 -3.14
C ARG A 469 -29.82 14.78 -3.62
N LYS A 470 -30.15 15.73 -2.74
CA LYS A 470 -30.94 16.92 -3.06
C LYS A 470 -30.25 17.81 -4.11
N ALA A 471 -28.96 18.08 -3.93
CA ALA A 471 -28.18 18.86 -4.89
C ALA A 471 -28.09 18.19 -6.27
N LEU A 472 -27.91 16.86 -6.32
CA LEU A 472 -27.94 16.10 -7.57
C LEU A 472 -29.29 16.19 -8.29
N GLN A 473 -30.40 16.05 -7.55
CA GLN A 473 -31.76 16.18 -8.10
C GLN A 473 -31.98 17.58 -8.71
N TYR A 474 -31.55 18.63 -8.02
CA TYR A 474 -31.66 20.01 -8.50
C TYR A 474 -30.82 20.26 -9.76
N LYS A 475 -29.59 19.74 -9.82
CA LYS A 475 -28.75 19.81 -11.02
C LYS A 475 -29.39 19.11 -12.23
N MET A 476 -30.03 17.95 -12.01
CA MET A 476 -30.78 17.24 -13.06
C MET A 476 -31.97 18.04 -13.58
N PHE A 477 -32.62 18.83 -12.72
CA PHE A 477 -33.70 19.74 -13.09
C PHE A 477 -33.19 20.87 -14.01
N ILE A 478 -32.11 21.57 -13.64
CA ILE A 478 -31.51 22.65 -14.46
C ILE A 478 -31.06 22.15 -15.84
N SER A 479 -30.37 21.00 -15.90
CA SER A 479 -29.87 20.48 -17.18
C SER A 479 -31.01 20.07 -18.14
N GLN A 480 -32.20 19.71 -17.64
CA GLN A 480 -33.37 19.39 -18.48
C GLN A 480 -33.95 20.65 -19.14
N THR A 481 -34.01 21.78 -18.43
CA THR A 481 -34.49 23.06 -18.95
C THR A 481 -33.56 23.64 -20.03
N LEU A 482 -32.24 23.52 -19.87
CA LEU A 482 -31.25 23.97 -20.87
C LEU A 482 -31.18 23.06 -22.12
N SER A 483 -31.40 21.75 -21.96
CA SER A 483 -31.42 20.79 -23.07
C SER A 483 -32.55 21.05 -24.07
N ILE A 484 -33.70 21.55 -23.62
CA ILE A 484 -34.85 21.85 -24.49
C ILE A 484 -34.52 23.00 -25.45
N GLY A 485 -33.76 24.01 -25.01
CA GLY A 485 -33.33 25.14 -25.85
C GLY A 485 -32.31 24.78 -26.95
N MET A 486 -31.31 23.93 -26.65
CA MET A 486 -30.28 23.54 -27.64
C MET A 486 -30.78 22.57 -28.72
N THR A 487 -31.82 21.79 -28.42
CA THR A 487 -32.39 20.82 -29.36
C THR A 487 -33.12 21.51 -30.52
N LEU A 488 -33.64 22.73 -30.30
CA LEU A 488 -34.28 23.53 -31.33
C LEU A 488 -33.27 24.15 -32.32
N TRP A 489 -32.06 24.47 -31.85
CA TRP A 489 -31.02 25.10 -32.67
C TRP A 489 -30.29 24.06 -33.57
N ARG A 490 -30.00 22.86 -33.06
CA ARG A 490 -29.33 21.79 -33.83
C ARG A 490 -30.18 21.20 -34.95
N LYS A 491 -31.52 21.18 -34.82
CA LYS A 491 -32.44 20.71 -35.88
C LYS A 491 -32.38 21.57 -37.14
N LYS A 492 -32.17 22.88 -37.02
CA LYS A 492 -32.10 23.81 -38.17
C LYS A 492 -30.78 23.74 -38.94
N VAL A 493 -29.65 23.49 -38.26
CA VAL A 493 -28.33 23.44 -38.90
C VAL A 493 -28.10 22.13 -39.67
N PHE A 494 -28.62 21.00 -39.17
CA PHE A 494 -28.44 19.70 -39.82
C PHE A 494 -29.31 19.48 -41.07
N GLN A 495 -30.49 20.12 -41.16
CA GLN A 495 -31.34 20.01 -42.36
C GLN A 495 -30.77 20.78 -43.56
N SER A 496 -30.08 21.91 -43.35
CA SER A 496 -29.47 22.67 -44.45
C SER A 496 -28.19 22.02 -45.00
N ALA A 497 -27.40 21.31 -44.18
CA ALA A 497 -26.20 20.61 -44.64
C ALA A 497 -26.52 19.37 -45.51
N ALA A 498 -27.64 18.69 -45.23
CA ALA A 498 -28.05 17.48 -45.97
C ALA A 498 -28.49 17.77 -47.42
N VAL A 499 -29.00 18.97 -47.71
CA VAL A 499 -29.42 19.38 -49.07
C VAL A 499 -28.23 19.81 -49.92
N MET A 500 -27.18 20.35 -49.30
CA MET A 500 -25.99 20.85 -50.01
C MET A 500 -25.04 19.72 -50.46
N VAL A 501 -24.98 18.61 -49.72
CA VAL A 501 -24.09 17.47 -50.06
C VAL A 501 -24.68 16.54 -51.13
N ARG A 502 -26.02 16.44 -51.23
CA ARG A 502 -26.68 15.58 -52.23
C ARG A 502 -26.55 16.08 -53.69
N ARG A 503 -26.16 17.34 -53.91
CA ARG A 503 -26.14 17.96 -55.25
C ARG A 503 -24.74 18.02 -55.90
N CYS A 504 -23.65 17.75 -55.17
CA CYS A 504 -22.30 18.05 -55.67
C CYS A 504 -21.35 16.87 -55.94
N TYR A 505 -21.65 15.60 -55.66
CA TYR A 505 -20.63 14.54 -55.79
C TYR A 505 -21.11 13.20 -56.38
N CYS A 506 -21.83 13.24 -57.50
CA CYS A 506 -22.08 12.05 -58.35
C CYS A 506 -21.13 11.94 -59.58
N LYS A 507 -20.00 12.67 -59.63
CA LYS A 507 -19.12 12.68 -60.83
C LYS A 507 -17.62 12.42 -60.62
N LYS A 508 -17.16 11.99 -59.43
CA LYS A 508 -15.76 11.56 -59.24
C LYS A 508 -15.65 10.37 -58.28
N LEU A 509 -15.97 9.18 -58.79
CA LEU A 509 -15.44 7.93 -58.23
C LEU A 509 -14.14 7.64 -58.99
N GLY A 510 -13.01 8.11 -58.45
CA GLY A 510 -11.69 7.59 -58.81
C GLY A 510 -11.49 6.19 -58.21
N PRO A 511 -10.52 5.40 -58.70
CA PRO A 511 -10.32 4.03 -58.24
C PRO A 511 -9.95 4.00 -56.74
N ILE A 512 -10.66 3.17 -55.99
CA ILE A 512 -10.43 2.89 -54.57
C ILE A 512 -9.32 1.83 -54.50
N ASP A 513 -8.27 2.12 -53.73
CA ASP A 513 -7.16 1.29 -53.23
C ASP A 513 -6.85 -0.02 -53.99
N GLU A 514 -5.62 -0.16 -54.51
CA GLU A 514 -5.08 -1.37 -55.15
C GLU A 514 -5.37 -2.64 -54.30
N GLU A 515 -6.11 -3.60 -54.86
CA GLU A 515 -6.32 -4.91 -54.23
C GLU A 515 -4.97 -5.60 -53.99
N CYS A 516 -4.74 -6.05 -52.75
CA CYS A 516 -3.55 -6.82 -52.39
C CYS A 516 -3.45 -8.11 -53.25
N GLU A 517 -2.25 -8.44 -53.74
CA GLU A 517 -2.00 -9.59 -54.62
C GLU A 517 -2.49 -10.93 -54.04
N GLU A 518 -2.45 -11.12 -52.72
CA GLU A 518 -3.03 -12.31 -52.05
C GLU A 518 -4.55 -12.43 -52.24
N VAL A 519 -5.26 -11.30 -52.25
CA VAL A 519 -6.72 -11.28 -52.43
C VAL A 519 -7.08 -11.60 -53.88
N LYS A 520 -6.28 -11.13 -54.84
CA LYS A 520 -6.43 -11.46 -56.26
C LYS A 520 -6.19 -12.95 -56.51
N ALA A 521 -5.11 -13.50 -55.95
CA ALA A 521 -4.78 -14.92 -56.06
C ALA A 521 -5.86 -15.82 -55.44
N TRP A 522 -6.40 -15.45 -54.26
CA TRP A 522 -7.48 -16.21 -53.63
C TRP A 522 -8.82 -16.09 -54.38
N ARG A 523 -9.12 -14.92 -54.98
CA ARG A 523 -10.34 -14.75 -55.78
C ARG A 523 -10.39 -15.72 -56.96
N GLY A 524 -9.25 -16.00 -57.59
CA GLY A 524 -9.13 -16.98 -58.68
C GLY A 524 -9.42 -18.44 -58.29
N GLN A 525 -9.49 -18.75 -56.99
CA GLN A 525 -9.78 -20.10 -56.47
C GLN A 525 -11.26 -20.31 -56.11
N LEU A 526 -12.10 -19.29 -56.24
CA LEU A 526 -13.53 -19.32 -55.89
C LEU A 526 -14.38 -19.74 -57.09
N THR A 527 -15.53 -20.35 -56.82
CA THR A 527 -16.55 -20.63 -57.85
C THR A 527 -17.19 -19.33 -58.37
N ASP A 528 -17.75 -19.33 -59.58
CA ASP A 528 -18.38 -18.15 -60.19
C ASP A 528 -19.47 -17.54 -59.28
N ALA A 529 -20.26 -18.39 -58.61
CA ALA A 529 -21.30 -17.97 -57.68
C ALA A 529 -20.72 -17.30 -56.41
N GLU A 530 -19.60 -17.80 -55.89
CA GLU A 530 -18.91 -17.21 -54.75
C GLU A 530 -18.21 -15.90 -55.13
N GLN A 531 -17.65 -15.81 -56.33
CA GLN A 531 -17.07 -14.57 -56.85
C GLN A 531 -18.11 -13.46 -56.95
N GLU A 532 -19.32 -13.77 -57.41
CA GLU A 532 -20.38 -12.77 -57.53
C GLU A 532 -20.87 -12.28 -56.16
N ARG A 533 -21.04 -13.19 -55.20
CA ARG A 533 -21.33 -12.83 -53.79
C ARG A 533 -20.22 -11.99 -53.17
N LEU A 534 -18.95 -12.31 -53.49
CA LEU A 534 -17.80 -11.56 -52.99
C LEU A 534 -17.78 -10.13 -53.55
N LYS A 535 -18.07 -9.94 -54.85
CA LYS A 535 -18.16 -8.61 -55.47
C LYS A 535 -19.19 -7.74 -54.76
N VAL A 536 -20.37 -8.29 -54.46
CA VAL A 536 -21.42 -7.59 -53.70
C VAL A 536 -20.91 -7.20 -52.31
N ALA A 537 -20.31 -8.12 -51.57
CA ALA A 537 -19.80 -7.83 -50.22
C ALA A 537 -18.68 -6.76 -50.21
N ILE A 538 -17.81 -6.75 -51.23
CA ILE A 538 -16.74 -5.74 -51.39
C ILE A 538 -17.34 -4.37 -51.75
N TYR A 539 -18.34 -4.35 -52.64
CA TYR A 539 -19.06 -3.13 -52.97
C TYR A 539 -19.74 -2.50 -51.74
N GLU A 540 -20.44 -3.32 -50.95
CA GLU A 540 -21.05 -2.89 -49.68
C GLU A 540 -20.00 -2.31 -48.73
N TYR A 541 -18.86 -2.98 -48.56
CA TYR A 541 -17.76 -2.48 -47.72
C TYR A 541 -17.24 -1.11 -48.18
N ASN A 542 -16.98 -0.94 -49.48
CA ASN A 542 -16.45 0.30 -50.02
C ASN A 542 -17.43 1.47 -49.84
N LEU A 543 -18.72 1.23 -50.06
CA LEU A 543 -19.77 2.21 -49.83
C LEU A 543 -19.85 2.63 -48.36
N TYR A 544 -19.84 1.66 -47.46
CA TYR A 544 -19.92 1.93 -46.02
C TYR A 544 -18.65 2.63 -45.50
N LYS A 545 -17.45 2.22 -45.95
CA LYS A 545 -16.16 2.82 -45.57
C LYS A 545 -16.13 4.32 -45.88
N TYR A 546 -16.75 4.75 -46.98
CA TYR A 546 -16.85 6.17 -47.33
C TYR A 546 -17.74 6.97 -46.38
N ALA A 547 -18.91 6.42 -46.00
CA ALA A 547 -19.85 7.09 -45.12
C ALA A 547 -19.44 7.05 -43.64
N ASP A 548 -18.56 6.12 -43.25
CA ASP A 548 -18.26 5.86 -41.85
C ASP A 548 -16.81 5.48 -41.59
N ALA A 549 -16.06 6.45 -41.08
CA ALA A 549 -14.67 6.33 -40.64
C ALA A 549 -14.46 5.40 -39.41
N THR A 550 -15.49 4.70 -38.94
CA THR A 550 -15.39 3.70 -37.86
C THR A 550 -15.20 2.26 -38.35
N LEU A 551 -15.29 2.03 -39.66
CA LEU A 551 -15.04 0.74 -40.32
C LEU A 551 -13.53 0.47 -40.49
N PRO A 552 -13.12 -0.78 -40.77
CA PRO A 552 -11.71 -1.13 -40.90
C PRO A 552 -11.10 -0.48 -42.15
N SER A 553 -9.80 -0.24 -42.12
CA SER A 553 -9.09 0.42 -43.22
C SER A 553 -8.92 -0.53 -44.42
N ASN A 554 -8.54 -1.78 -44.15
CA ASN A 554 -8.26 -2.82 -45.16
C ASN A 554 -8.83 -4.19 -44.74
N LEU A 555 -9.18 -5.02 -45.73
CA LEU A 555 -9.65 -6.39 -45.53
C LEU A 555 -8.61 -7.41 -46.04
N ASN A 556 -8.46 -8.53 -45.35
CA ASN A 556 -7.60 -9.64 -45.78
C ASN A 556 -8.45 -10.85 -46.23
N VAL A 557 -7.81 -11.88 -46.81
CA VAL A 557 -8.48 -13.10 -47.29
C VAL A 557 -9.34 -13.76 -46.21
N SER A 558 -8.88 -13.81 -44.96
CA SER A 558 -9.64 -14.40 -43.85
C SER A 558 -10.93 -13.63 -43.53
N HIS A 559 -10.90 -12.29 -43.62
CA HIS A 559 -12.06 -11.44 -43.40
C HIS A 559 -13.08 -11.60 -44.54
N LEU A 560 -12.59 -11.70 -45.78
CA LEU A 560 -13.43 -11.89 -46.97
C LEU A 560 -14.11 -13.27 -46.96
N ARG A 561 -13.41 -14.33 -46.54
CA ARG A 561 -14.02 -15.66 -46.31
C ARG A 561 -15.17 -15.59 -45.31
N LYS A 562 -14.99 -14.88 -44.20
CA LYS A 562 -16.05 -14.71 -43.19
C LYS A 562 -17.22 -13.85 -43.69
N LEU A 563 -16.96 -12.84 -44.53
CA LEU A 563 -18.02 -12.03 -45.16
C LEU A 563 -18.85 -12.84 -46.17
N LEU A 564 -18.24 -13.77 -46.90
CA LEU A 564 -18.92 -14.67 -47.82
C LEU A 564 -19.88 -15.64 -47.13
N LEU A 565 -19.55 -16.06 -45.90
CA LEU A 565 -20.41 -16.93 -45.08
C LEU A 565 -21.62 -16.20 -44.47
N MET A 566 -21.73 -14.88 -44.62
CA MET A 566 -22.79 -14.08 -44.02
C MET A 566 -23.86 -13.73 -45.04
N ASP A 567 -25.08 -14.23 -44.82
CA ASP A 567 -26.17 -14.11 -45.80
C ASP A 567 -26.78 -12.70 -45.89
N THR A 568 -26.74 -11.91 -44.80
CA THR A 568 -27.45 -10.63 -44.72
C THR A 568 -26.52 -9.41 -44.66
N LYS A 569 -26.96 -8.30 -45.29
CA LYS A 569 -26.28 -6.99 -45.25
C LYS A 569 -26.05 -6.51 -43.82
N THR A 570 -27.01 -6.73 -42.94
CA THR A 570 -26.94 -6.34 -41.52
C THR A 570 -25.86 -7.12 -40.77
N LEU A 571 -25.71 -8.43 -41.01
CA LEU A 571 -24.66 -9.24 -40.41
C LEU A 571 -23.27 -8.80 -40.91
N ARG A 572 -23.13 -8.54 -42.22
CA ARG A 572 -21.90 -8.03 -42.81
C ARG A 572 -21.52 -6.66 -42.24
N LEU A 573 -22.45 -5.72 -42.14
CA LEU A 573 -22.21 -4.39 -41.54
C LEU A 573 -21.80 -4.49 -40.06
N LYS A 574 -22.45 -5.37 -39.27
CA LYS A 574 -22.08 -5.60 -37.86
C LYS A 574 -20.68 -6.20 -37.74
N TYR A 575 -20.33 -7.14 -38.62
CA TYR A 575 -19.00 -7.73 -38.66
C TYR A 575 -17.92 -6.70 -39.05
N LEU A 576 -18.16 -5.88 -40.07
CA LEU A 576 -17.25 -4.79 -40.44
C LEU A 576 -17.11 -3.77 -39.30
N THR A 577 -18.20 -3.39 -38.65
CA THR A 577 -18.17 -2.49 -37.47
C THR A 577 -17.33 -3.10 -36.33
N TYR A 578 -17.42 -4.42 -36.13
CA TYR A 578 -16.58 -5.15 -35.18
C TYR A 578 -15.09 -5.09 -35.56
N LEU A 579 -14.76 -5.33 -36.84
CA LEU A 579 -13.38 -5.25 -37.35
C LEU A 579 -12.79 -3.85 -37.15
N GLY A 580 -13.53 -2.79 -37.46
CA GLY A 580 -13.06 -1.41 -37.29
C GLY A 580 -12.83 -1.03 -35.82
N LYS A 581 -13.70 -1.48 -34.91
CA LYS A 581 -13.47 -1.33 -33.45
C LYS A 581 -12.22 -2.07 -32.98
N LYS A 582 -11.99 -3.28 -33.51
CA LYS A 582 -10.80 -4.09 -33.20
C LYS A 582 -9.53 -3.41 -33.70
N GLU A 583 -9.55 -2.86 -34.91
CA GLU A 583 -8.42 -2.11 -35.48
C GLU A 583 -8.08 -0.86 -34.66
N LYS A 584 -9.08 -0.01 -34.34
CA LYS A 584 -8.86 1.19 -33.51
C LYS A 584 -8.32 0.86 -32.12
N ARG A 585 -8.78 -0.26 -31.53
CA ARG A 585 -8.24 -0.74 -30.25
C ARG A 585 -6.78 -1.15 -30.40
N ARG A 586 -6.43 -1.89 -31.46
CA ARG A 586 -5.05 -2.30 -31.75
C ARG A 586 -4.14 -1.08 -31.94
N VAL A 587 -4.56 -0.09 -32.72
CA VAL A 587 -3.80 1.16 -32.94
C VAL A 587 -3.52 1.88 -31.62
N ARG A 588 -4.53 2.04 -30.75
CA ARG A 588 -4.35 2.65 -29.42
C ARG A 588 -3.42 1.83 -28.51
N GLU A 589 -3.51 0.51 -28.57
CA GLU A 589 -2.64 -0.38 -27.78
C GLU A 589 -1.18 -0.31 -28.29
N GLU A 590 -0.97 -0.24 -29.60
CA GLU A 590 0.34 -0.04 -30.25
C GLU A 590 0.93 1.34 -29.95
N GLU A 591 0.13 2.41 -30.00
CA GLU A 591 0.54 3.76 -29.60
C GLU A 591 0.99 3.78 -28.14
N LYS A 592 0.18 3.27 -27.21
CA LYS A 592 0.55 3.15 -25.79
C LYS A 592 1.80 2.30 -25.58
N LYS A 593 1.98 1.25 -26.38
CA LYS A 593 3.18 0.39 -26.32
C LYS A 593 4.41 1.16 -26.81
N ARG A 594 4.29 1.91 -27.92
CA ARG A 594 5.37 2.78 -28.43
C ARG A 594 5.75 3.86 -27.43
N GLU A 595 4.77 4.55 -26.85
CA GLU A 595 5.00 5.56 -25.81
C GLU A 595 5.76 4.96 -24.61
N LYS A 596 5.37 3.77 -24.14
CA LYS A 596 6.09 3.07 -23.06
C LYS A 596 7.51 2.66 -23.43
N ILE A 597 7.72 2.19 -24.66
CA ILE A 597 9.05 1.81 -25.14
C ILE A 597 9.95 3.05 -25.24
N GLU A 598 9.43 4.15 -25.79
CA GLU A 598 10.16 5.40 -25.95
C GLU A 598 10.52 6.00 -24.58
N LEU A 599 9.55 6.05 -23.64
CA LEU A 599 9.81 6.48 -22.27
C LEU A 599 10.85 5.57 -21.58
N GLY A 600 10.76 4.25 -21.77
CA GLY A 600 11.74 3.30 -21.25
C GLY A 600 13.14 3.50 -21.85
N LYS A 601 13.23 3.86 -23.14
CA LYS A 601 14.49 4.17 -23.83
C LYS A 601 15.11 5.46 -23.28
N GLN A 602 14.31 6.52 -23.13
CA GLN A 602 14.75 7.79 -22.54
C GLN A 602 15.26 7.61 -21.10
N ILE A 603 14.55 6.83 -20.28
CA ILE A 603 15.01 6.51 -18.91
C ILE A 603 16.32 5.73 -18.95
N LYS A 604 16.46 4.75 -19.86
CA LYS A 604 17.67 3.96 -20.01
C LYS A 604 18.87 4.80 -20.48
N GLU A 605 18.68 5.68 -21.44
CA GLU A 605 19.71 6.60 -21.94
C GLU A 605 20.15 7.57 -20.85
N LYS A 606 19.21 8.11 -20.05
CA LYS A 606 19.52 8.95 -18.90
C LYS A 606 20.36 8.21 -17.84
N ILE A 607 19.94 7.00 -17.46
CA ILE A 607 20.69 6.15 -16.52
C ILE A 607 22.09 5.81 -17.07
N GLN A 608 22.22 5.58 -18.38
CA GLN A 608 23.49 5.23 -19.00
C GLN A 608 24.44 6.44 -19.10
N ALA A 609 23.93 7.64 -19.36
CA ALA A 609 24.69 8.89 -19.29
C ALA A 609 25.17 9.18 -17.86
N GLU A 610 24.31 8.96 -16.85
CA GLU A 610 24.66 9.06 -15.44
C GLU A 610 25.75 8.04 -15.06
N ARG A 611 25.71 6.81 -15.59
CA ARG A 611 26.76 5.79 -15.40
C ARG A 611 28.09 6.16 -16.04
N ALA A 612 28.07 6.72 -17.25
CA ALA A 612 29.30 7.13 -17.95
C ALA A 612 30.02 8.29 -17.23
N ASN A 613 29.25 9.18 -16.59
CA ASN A 613 29.79 10.29 -15.79
C ASN A 613 30.18 9.90 -14.35
N ALA A 614 29.78 8.73 -13.86
CA ALA A 614 30.09 8.28 -12.51
C ALA A 614 31.51 7.68 -12.41
N LYS A 615 32.36 8.28 -11.57
CA LYS A 615 33.75 7.82 -11.34
C LYS A 615 33.85 6.51 -10.53
N HIS A 616 32.74 6.02 -9.95
CA HIS A 616 32.68 4.79 -9.15
C HIS A 616 31.33 4.08 -9.35
N ILE A 617 31.26 2.78 -9.02
CA ILE A 617 30.06 1.94 -9.06
C ILE A 617 28.97 2.55 -8.15
N THR A 618 27.89 3.06 -8.74
CA THR A 618 26.71 3.60 -8.03
C THR A 618 25.74 2.48 -7.68
N TYR A 619 25.29 2.43 -6.42
CA TYR A 619 24.27 1.48 -5.95
C TYR A 619 22.93 2.18 -5.68
N ALA A 620 21.93 1.94 -6.53
CA ALA A 620 20.59 2.53 -6.45
C ALA A 620 19.60 1.78 -7.37
N LEU A 621 18.29 2.07 -7.26
CA LEU A 621 17.26 1.47 -8.12
C LEU A 621 17.52 1.87 -9.59
N GLY A 622 17.90 0.90 -10.43
CA GLY A 622 18.35 1.15 -11.81
C GLY A 622 19.87 1.26 -12.02
N HIS A 623 20.67 1.18 -10.95
CA HIS A 623 22.14 1.12 -10.98
C HIS A 623 22.64 -0.27 -10.53
N ASN A 624 23.90 -0.41 -10.11
CA ASN A 624 24.42 -1.70 -9.63
C ASN A 624 23.70 -2.05 -8.32
N PHE A 625 23.01 -3.17 -8.24
CA PHE A 625 22.19 -3.51 -7.05
C PHE A 625 22.59 -4.90 -6.55
N ILE A 626 22.82 -5.04 -5.24
CA ILE A 626 23.27 -6.30 -4.62
C ILE A 626 22.16 -7.37 -4.60
N MET A 627 20.88 -6.96 -4.59
CA MET A 627 19.78 -7.90 -4.79
C MET A 627 19.62 -8.21 -6.27
N ARG A 628 19.60 -9.50 -6.63
CA ARG A 628 19.28 -9.94 -8.01
C ARG A 628 17.96 -9.31 -8.42
N ARG A 629 17.98 -8.53 -9.51
CA ARG A 629 16.75 -8.07 -10.17
C ARG A 629 15.92 -9.30 -10.54
N MET A 630 14.73 -9.42 -9.96
CA MET A 630 13.74 -10.37 -10.44
C MET A 630 13.26 -9.87 -11.80
N ILE A 631 13.79 -10.47 -12.85
CA ILE A 631 13.39 -10.21 -14.23
C ILE A 631 12.12 -11.01 -14.54
N ASP A 632 11.37 -10.59 -15.56
CA ASP A 632 10.11 -11.23 -15.95
C ASP A 632 10.26 -12.74 -16.19
N THR A 633 11.43 -13.19 -16.67
CA THR A 633 11.71 -14.62 -16.84
C THR A 633 11.81 -15.37 -15.51
N THR A 634 12.32 -14.74 -14.46
CA THR A 634 12.34 -15.30 -13.10
C THR A 634 10.94 -15.32 -12.51
N MET A 635 10.17 -14.24 -12.67
CA MET A 635 8.77 -14.21 -12.24
C MET A 635 7.94 -15.28 -12.94
N ASN A 636 8.17 -15.49 -14.24
CA ASN A 636 7.50 -16.54 -14.98
C ASN A 636 7.79 -17.94 -14.40
N LYS A 637 9.05 -18.23 -14.06
CA LYS A 637 9.41 -19.49 -13.39
C LYS A 637 8.72 -19.66 -12.04
N ILE A 638 8.56 -18.58 -11.28
CA ILE A 638 7.86 -18.60 -9.99
C ILE A 638 6.39 -18.90 -10.19
N ASP A 639 5.73 -18.24 -11.14
CA ASP A 639 4.33 -18.47 -11.44
C ASP A 639 4.08 -19.90 -11.96
N ASP A 640 4.97 -20.41 -12.83
CA ASP A 640 4.87 -21.77 -13.35
C ASP A 640 5.10 -22.81 -12.24
N ALA A 641 6.06 -22.57 -11.33
CA ALA A 641 6.26 -23.41 -10.14
C ALA A 641 5.04 -23.39 -9.21
N ARG A 642 4.38 -22.23 -9.06
CA ARG A 642 3.14 -22.10 -8.28
C ARG A 642 2.01 -22.92 -8.89
N LEU A 643 1.87 -22.93 -10.21
CA LEU A 643 0.88 -23.75 -10.91
C LEU A 643 1.15 -25.25 -10.73
N ILE A 644 2.42 -25.68 -10.79
CA ILE A 644 2.80 -27.08 -10.53
C ILE A 644 2.47 -27.47 -9.08
N PHE A 645 2.70 -26.57 -8.11
CA PHE A 645 2.32 -26.83 -6.73
C PHE A 645 0.79 -26.91 -6.58
N ALA A 646 0.07 -26.04 -7.26
CA ALA A 646 -1.39 -26.05 -7.25
C ALA A 646 -1.98 -27.32 -7.88
N SER A 647 -1.41 -27.86 -8.96
CA SER A 647 -1.90 -29.11 -9.55
C SER A 647 -1.83 -30.31 -8.59
N MET A 648 -0.93 -30.27 -7.61
CA MET A 648 -0.78 -31.30 -6.58
C MET A 648 -1.71 -31.10 -5.37
N PHE A 649 -1.88 -29.86 -4.90
CA PHE A 649 -2.46 -29.58 -3.58
C PHE A 649 -3.67 -28.63 -3.56
N ALA A 650 -3.93 -27.89 -4.63
CA ALA A 650 -5.02 -26.92 -4.68
C ALA A 650 -6.35 -27.56 -5.09
N PRO A 651 -7.49 -26.93 -4.77
CA PRO A 651 -8.79 -27.39 -5.25
C PRO A 651 -8.84 -27.38 -6.79
N LYS A 652 -9.65 -28.26 -7.38
CA LYS A 652 -9.69 -28.47 -8.83
C LYS A 652 -10.84 -27.73 -9.48
N ILE A 653 -10.53 -27.04 -10.58
CA ILE A 653 -11.52 -26.45 -11.49
C ILE A 653 -11.39 -27.10 -12.85
N VAL A 654 -12.52 -27.60 -13.36
CA VAL A 654 -12.61 -28.26 -14.64
C VAL A 654 -13.31 -27.36 -15.65
N PHE A 655 -12.71 -27.16 -16.82
CA PHE A 655 -13.43 -26.64 -17.98
C PHE A 655 -13.90 -27.80 -18.86
N ASP A 656 -15.22 -27.89 -19.06
CA ASP A 656 -15.85 -28.88 -19.94
C ASP A 656 -15.81 -28.38 -21.39
N MET A 657 -14.94 -28.99 -22.19
CA MET A 657 -14.66 -28.60 -23.57
C MET A 657 -15.66 -29.22 -24.57
N GLY A 658 -16.55 -30.11 -24.14
CA GLY A 658 -17.48 -30.83 -25.03
C GLY A 658 -18.46 -29.92 -25.78
N PHE A 659 -18.63 -28.68 -25.35
CA PHE A 659 -19.49 -27.71 -26.04
C PHE A 659 -18.84 -27.08 -27.29
N LEU A 660 -17.53 -27.20 -27.50
CA LEU A 660 -16.86 -26.47 -28.57
C LEU A 660 -17.33 -26.86 -29.98
N SER A 661 -17.80 -28.09 -30.18
CA SER A 661 -18.39 -28.56 -31.45
C SER A 661 -19.76 -27.94 -31.75
N GLU A 662 -20.47 -27.43 -30.73
CA GLU A 662 -21.79 -26.83 -30.87
C GLU A 662 -21.76 -25.29 -30.96
N LEU A 663 -20.56 -24.70 -30.96
CA LEU A 663 -20.37 -23.26 -31.00
C LEU A 663 -20.17 -22.78 -32.45
N SER A 664 -20.77 -21.64 -32.78
CA SER A 664 -20.47 -20.97 -34.04
C SER A 664 -19.01 -20.49 -34.06
N PRO A 665 -18.39 -20.28 -35.24
CA PRO A 665 -16.99 -19.85 -35.32
C PRO A 665 -16.66 -18.59 -34.49
N ILE A 666 -17.60 -17.65 -34.38
CA ILE A 666 -17.45 -16.44 -33.56
C ILE A 666 -17.44 -16.79 -32.06
N GLU A 667 -18.27 -17.73 -31.64
CA GLU A 667 -18.36 -18.16 -30.24
C GLU A 667 -17.16 -19.00 -29.84
N THR A 668 -16.66 -19.83 -30.74
CA THR A 668 -15.42 -20.59 -30.56
C THR A 668 -14.23 -19.64 -30.37
N ASP A 669 -14.08 -18.63 -31.25
CA ASP A 669 -13.05 -17.59 -31.12
C ASP A 669 -13.11 -16.86 -29.76
N LEU A 670 -14.32 -16.51 -29.31
CA LEU A 670 -14.53 -15.83 -28.02
C LEU A 670 -14.27 -16.74 -26.82
N THR A 671 -14.63 -18.03 -26.92
CA THR A 671 -14.41 -19.02 -25.87
C THR A 671 -12.91 -19.21 -25.64
N TRP A 672 -12.11 -19.32 -26.71
CA TRP A 672 -10.65 -19.38 -26.61
C TRP A 672 -10.04 -18.14 -25.95
N ILE A 673 -10.54 -16.95 -26.28
CA ILE A 673 -10.10 -15.71 -25.63
C ILE A 673 -10.39 -15.75 -24.13
N GLN A 674 -11.60 -16.18 -23.73
CA GLN A 674 -11.98 -16.26 -22.33
C GLN A 674 -11.19 -17.33 -21.55
N LEU A 675 -10.93 -18.48 -22.15
CA LEU A 675 -10.08 -19.54 -21.56
C LEU A 675 -8.65 -19.05 -21.34
N ARG A 676 -8.07 -18.35 -22.32
CA ARG A 676 -6.75 -17.74 -22.19
C ARG A 676 -6.72 -16.71 -21.06
N GLU A 677 -7.73 -15.83 -21.00
CA GLU A 677 -7.85 -14.86 -19.91
C GLU A 677 -7.99 -15.53 -18.54
N ALA A 678 -8.79 -16.60 -18.46
CA ALA A 678 -8.96 -17.38 -17.25
C ALA A 678 -7.62 -18.01 -16.79
N TYR A 679 -6.86 -18.61 -17.71
CA TYR A 679 -5.54 -19.17 -17.42
C TYR A 679 -4.59 -18.12 -16.83
N TYR A 680 -4.45 -16.96 -17.47
CA TYR A 680 -3.53 -15.93 -16.98
C TYR A 680 -3.96 -15.32 -15.65
N VAL A 681 -5.26 -15.16 -15.40
CA VAL A 681 -5.77 -14.72 -14.11
C VAL A 681 -5.44 -15.74 -13.02
N ASN A 682 -5.63 -17.03 -13.29
CA ASN A 682 -5.25 -18.10 -12.36
C ASN A 682 -3.75 -18.10 -12.09
N ARG A 683 -2.93 -18.13 -13.15
CA ARG A 683 -1.46 -18.17 -13.05
C ARG A 683 -0.88 -17.04 -12.19
N ASN A 684 -1.42 -15.84 -12.32
CA ASN A 684 -0.94 -14.66 -11.60
C ASN A 684 -1.53 -14.54 -10.19
N HIS A 685 -2.45 -15.43 -9.79
CA HIS A 685 -3.03 -15.43 -8.46
C HIS A 685 -2.06 -16.04 -7.43
N GLN A 686 -2.12 -15.57 -6.18
CA GLN A 686 -1.24 -16.07 -5.10
C GLN A 686 -1.61 -17.49 -4.66
N ALA A 687 -2.89 -17.86 -4.79
CA ALA A 687 -3.41 -19.20 -4.53
C ALA A 687 -4.22 -19.67 -5.75
N PRO A 688 -3.57 -20.18 -6.81
CA PRO A 688 -4.26 -20.66 -8.00
C PRO A 688 -5.00 -21.97 -7.76
N PHE A 689 -6.05 -22.21 -8.53
CA PHE A 689 -6.67 -23.53 -8.63
C PHE A 689 -5.88 -24.45 -9.57
N ALA A 690 -6.03 -25.75 -9.38
CA ALA A 690 -5.62 -26.76 -10.35
C ALA A 690 -6.64 -26.78 -11.50
N VAL A 691 -6.27 -26.16 -12.63
CA VAL A 691 -7.15 -26.04 -13.80
C VAL A 691 -6.94 -27.22 -14.75
N HIS A 692 -8.05 -27.89 -15.12
CA HIS A 692 -8.04 -29.06 -16.00
C HIS A 692 -9.08 -28.88 -17.13
N LEU A 693 -8.66 -29.03 -18.40
CA LEU A 693 -9.54 -29.12 -19.57
C LEU A 693 -9.95 -30.57 -19.84
N THR A 694 -11.24 -30.88 -19.84
CA THR A 694 -11.76 -32.25 -20.04
C THR A 694 -12.69 -32.31 -21.26
N ASP A 695 -12.98 -33.51 -21.77
CA ASP A 695 -13.79 -33.70 -22.99
C ASP A 695 -13.13 -33.02 -24.23
N CYS A 696 -11.79 -33.09 -24.29
CA CYS A 696 -11.01 -32.44 -25.35
C CYS A 696 -11.02 -33.25 -26.65
N ASN A 697 -11.71 -32.74 -27.67
CA ASN A 697 -11.63 -33.29 -29.03
C ASN A 697 -10.44 -32.68 -29.80
N PHE A 698 -9.27 -33.33 -29.69
CA PHE A 698 -8.03 -32.89 -30.34
C PHE A 698 -8.09 -32.86 -31.88
N HIS A 699 -9.06 -33.57 -32.49
CA HIS A 699 -9.27 -33.58 -33.94
C HIS A 699 -10.16 -32.44 -34.43
N HIS A 700 -10.82 -31.70 -33.53
CA HIS A 700 -11.69 -30.60 -33.92
C HIS A 700 -10.87 -29.44 -34.53
N PRO A 701 -11.30 -28.83 -35.65
CA PRO A 701 -10.53 -27.78 -36.33
C PRO A 701 -10.09 -26.62 -35.42
N SER A 702 -10.91 -26.27 -34.43
CA SER A 702 -10.62 -25.19 -33.49
C SER A 702 -9.40 -25.44 -32.59
N TRP A 703 -8.92 -26.68 -32.47
CA TRP A 703 -7.70 -26.99 -31.71
C TRP A 703 -6.45 -26.53 -32.43
N SER A 704 -6.41 -26.65 -33.76
CA SER A 704 -5.32 -26.06 -34.55
C SER A 704 -5.34 -24.53 -34.47
N GLU A 705 -6.53 -23.93 -34.39
CA GLU A 705 -6.68 -22.49 -34.22
C GLU A 705 -6.32 -21.98 -32.81
N SER A 706 -6.27 -22.85 -31.80
CA SER A 706 -5.90 -22.50 -30.43
C SER A 706 -4.50 -21.87 -30.33
N GLN A 707 -3.59 -22.24 -31.24
CA GLN A 707 -2.23 -21.68 -31.36
C GLN A 707 -2.21 -20.17 -31.60
N ARG A 708 -3.30 -19.60 -32.15
CA ARG A 708 -3.45 -18.15 -32.33
C ARG A 708 -3.64 -17.42 -31.00
N TYR A 709 -4.14 -18.12 -29.98
CA TYR A 709 -4.46 -17.56 -28.67
C TYR A 709 -3.39 -17.91 -27.63
N PHE A 710 -2.86 -19.13 -27.69
CA PHE A 710 -1.78 -19.63 -26.85
C PHE A 710 -0.49 -19.69 -27.67
N MET A 711 0.41 -18.72 -27.48
CA MET A 711 1.66 -18.63 -28.22
C MET A 711 2.52 -19.89 -27.98
N GLY A 712 2.93 -20.57 -29.06
CA GLY A 712 3.65 -21.84 -28.99
C GLY A 712 2.75 -23.08 -28.87
N GLY A 713 1.42 -22.91 -28.85
CA GLY A 713 0.43 -23.97 -28.69
C GLY A 713 0.08 -24.23 -27.22
N LEU A 714 -1.01 -24.96 -26.98
CA LEU A 714 -1.46 -25.34 -25.63
C LEU A 714 -0.43 -26.15 -24.81
N PRO A 715 0.38 -27.07 -25.39
CA PRO A 715 1.32 -27.89 -24.61
C PRO A 715 2.45 -27.10 -23.93
N THR A 716 2.71 -25.85 -24.31
CA THR A 716 3.73 -25.02 -23.64
C THR A 716 3.24 -24.39 -22.33
N TYR A 717 1.95 -24.54 -22.02
CA TYR A 717 1.31 -24.00 -20.83
C TYR A 717 1.12 -25.10 -19.80
N ALA A 718 1.22 -24.76 -18.51
CA ALA A 718 0.99 -25.69 -17.41
C ALA A 718 -0.51 -25.92 -17.21
N LEU A 719 -1.10 -26.69 -18.12
CA LEU A 719 -2.53 -27.03 -18.18
C LEU A 719 -2.69 -28.54 -18.37
N ASP A 720 -3.49 -29.15 -17.50
CA ASP A 720 -3.89 -30.54 -17.67
C ASP A 720 -5.00 -30.62 -18.73
N MET A 721 -4.87 -31.56 -19.66
CA MET A 721 -5.79 -31.75 -20.77
C MET A 721 -6.05 -33.23 -21.00
N ASP A 722 -7.32 -33.63 -20.92
CA ASP A 722 -7.75 -35.01 -21.17
C ASP A 722 -8.87 -35.07 -22.21
N SER A 723 -8.82 -36.11 -23.06
CA SER A 723 -9.90 -36.42 -24.02
C SER A 723 -11.12 -37.05 -23.33
N GLU A 724 -10.94 -37.66 -22.17
CA GLU A 724 -12.01 -38.29 -21.42
C GLU A 724 -12.91 -37.26 -20.73
N ASN A 725 -14.16 -37.65 -20.48
CA ASN A 725 -15.11 -36.83 -19.76
C ASN A 725 -14.78 -36.80 -18.26
N PHE A 726 -15.02 -35.65 -17.61
CA PHE A 726 -14.77 -35.45 -16.18
C PHE A 726 -15.42 -36.50 -15.25
N THR A 727 -16.51 -37.15 -15.66
CA THR A 727 -17.16 -38.23 -14.89
C THR A 727 -16.34 -39.52 -14.78
N LYS A 728 -15.42 -39.75 -15.73
CA LYS A 728 -14.50 -40.90 -15.67
C LYS A 728 -13.21 -40.58 -14.91
N LEU A 729 -12.86 -39.29 -14.82
CA LEU A 729 -11.61 -38.81 -14.22
C LEU A 729 -11.76 -38.52 -12.72
N TYR A 730 -12.97 -38.23 -12.24
CA TYR A 730 -13.25 -37.83 -10.88
C TYR A 730 -14.44 -38.59 -10.30
N ASP A 731 -14.49 -38.75 -8.97
CA ASP A 731 -15.65 -39.35 -8.29
C ASP A 731 -16.89 -38.46 -8.49
N PRO A 732 -18.02 -38.98 -9.03
CA PRO A 732 -19.27 -38.26 -9.18
C PRO A 732 -19.76 -37.53 -7.91
N ARG A 733 -19.41 -38.02 -6.70
CA ARG A 733 -19.79 -37.40 -5.41
C ARG A 733 -19.04 -36.10 -5.10
N GLN A 734 -17.89 -35.91 -5.73
CA GLN A 734 -17.06 -34.70 -5.58
C GLN A 734 -17.39 -33.63 -6.64
N LEU A 735 -18.07 -34.02 -7.72
CA LEU A 735 -18.36 -33.14 -8.85
C LEU A 735 -19.51 -32.18 -8.56
N VAL A 736 -19.28 -30.89 -8.80
CA VAL A 736 -20.29 -29.83 -8.75
C VAL A 736 -20.27 -29.03 -10.04
N TYR A 737 -21.31 -29.16 -10.85
CA TYR A 737 -21.45 -28.42 -12.10
C TYR A 737 -22.00 -27.00 -11.83
N LEU A 738 -21.22 -25.97 -12.21
CA LEU A 738 -21.63 -24.59 -12.08
C LEU A 738 -22.55 -24.19 -13.25
N SER A 739 -23.81 -23.91 -12.94
CA SER A 739 -24.83 -23.52 -13.93
C SER A 739 -25.65 -22.34 -13.41
N PRO A 740 -25.85 -21.27 -14.22
CA PRO A 740 -26.71 -20.15 -13.83
C PRO A 740 -28.18 -20.57 -13.66
N ASP A 741 -28.60 -21.68 -14.28
CA ASP A 741 -29.96 -22.19 -14.25
C ASP A 741 -30.24 -23.14 -13.06
N ALA A 742 -29.21 -23.45 -12.25
CA ALA A 742 -29.36 -24.35 -11.10
C ALA A 742 -30.25 -23.74 -10.00
N ARG A 743 -30.99 -24.60 -9.28
CA ARG A 743 -31.83 -24.18 -8.16
C ARG A 743 -31.02 -23.90 -6.89
N LYS A 744 -30.05 -24.77 -6.58
CA LYS A 744 -29.19 -24.69 -5.40
C LYS A 744 -28.14 -23.59 -5.58
N MET A 745 -27.98 -22.72 -4.59
CA MET A 745 -26.88 -21.76 -4.56
C MET A 745 -25.61 -22.41 -4.00
N LEU A 746 -24.45 -21.96 -4.46
CA LEU A 746 -23.17 -22.36 -3.91
C LEU A 746 -22.87 -21.51 -2.66
N ASP A 747 -22.81 -22.15 -1.49
CA ASP A 747 -22.62 -21.44 -0.22
C ASP A 747 -21.13 -21.14 0.07
N SER A 748 -20.23 -22.07 -0.29
CA SER A 748 -18.78 -21.94 -0.12
C SER A 748 -18.02 -22.73 -1.18
N VAL A 749 -16.73 -22.42 -1.33
CA VAL A 749 -15.81 -23.19 -2.19
C VAL A 749 -15.10 -24.22 -1.30
N GLU A 750 -15.53 -25.47 -1.39
CA GLU A 750 -15.06 -26.60 -0.60
C GLU A 750 -13.79 -27.20 -1.23
N PRO A 751 -12.71 -27.45 -0.47
CA PRO A 751 -11.45 -27.97 -1.02
C PRO A 751 -11.52 -29.40 -1.58
N ASP A 752 -12.46 -30.23 -1.12
CA ASP A 752 -12.67 -31.62 -1.54
C ASP A 752 -13.56 -31.76 -2.80
N LYS A 753 -14.17 -30.66 -3.25
CA LYS A 753 -15.04 -30.63 -4.42
C LYS A 753 -14.29 -30.24 -5.68
N VAL A 754 -14.81 -30.73 -6.82
CA VAL A 754 -14.34 -30.40 -8.16
C VAL A 754 -15.42 -29.58 -8.86
N TYR A 755 -15.11 -28.32 -9.15
CA TYR A 755 -16.07 -27.40 -9.76
C TYR A 755 -15.94 -27.39 -11.27
N ILE A 756 -17.03 -27.70 -11.98
CA ILE A 756 -17.05 -27.79 -13.44
C ILE A 756 -17.69 -26.54 -14.04
N ILE A 757 -17.02 -25.94 -15.02
CA ILE A 757 -17.48 -24.78 -15.80
C ILE A 757 -17.56 -25.19 -17.28
N GLY A 758 -18.72 -25.04 -17.90
CA GLY A 758 -18.87 -25.31 -19.34
C GLY A 758 -18.09 -24.29 -20.19
N ALA A 759 -17.21 -24.72 -21.09
CA ALA A 759 -16.42 -23.85 -21.95
C ALA A 759 -17.28 -23.24 -23.08
N MET A 760 -18.08 -22.24 -22.72
CA MET A 760 -18.96 -21.51 -23.63
C MET A 760 -19.11 -20.03 -23.22
N VAL A 761 -19.52 -19.18 -24.16
CA VAL A 761 -19.69 -17.73 -23.95
C VAL A 761 -21.06 -17.36 -23.34
N ASP A 762 -21.13 -16.21 -22.67
CA ASP A 762 -22.29 -15.69 -21.92
C ASP A 762 -23.41 -15.10 -22.80
N LYS A 763 -23.92 -15.87 -23.78
CA LYS A 763 -25.01 -15.42 -24.65
C LYS A 763 -26.41 -15.84 -24.12
N PRO A 764 -27.42 -14.96 -24.25
CA PRO A 764 -28.76 -15.19 -23.68
C PRO A 764 -29.58 -16.31 -24.35
N ASN A 765 -29.13 -16.86 -25.49
CA ASN A 765 -29.90 -17.81 -26.29
C ASN A 765 -29.69 -19.29 -25.92
N LYS A 766 -28.76 -19.61 -25.00
CA LYS A 766 -28.46 -20.99 -24.56
C LYS A 766 -28.80 -21.17 -23.07
N THR A 767 -30.08 -21.35 -22.77
CA THR A 767 -30.55 -21.64 -21.39
C THR A 767 -30.58 -23.15 -21.15
N ASN A 768 -30.32 -23.57 -19.91
CA ASN A 768 -30.37 -24.96 -19.42
C ASN A 768 -29.39 -25.98 -20.01
N CYS A 769 -28.47 -25.62 -20.92
CA CYS A 769 -27.54 -26.58 -21.52
C CYS A 769 -26.63 -27.25 -20.47
N THR A 770 -26.01 -26.46 -19.59
CA THR A 770 -25.11 -26.98 -18.54
C THR A 770 -25.86 -27.71 -17.42
N LEU A 771 -27.06 -27.25 -17.06
CA LEU A 771 -27.92 -27.94 -16.09
C LEU A 771 -28.43 -29.29 -16.65
N GLY A 772 -28.77 -29.33 -17.94
CA GLY A 772 -29.16 -30.56 -18.64
C GLY A 772 -28.04 -31.59 -18.64
N LYS A 773 -26.81 -31.18 -18.97
CA LYS A 773 -25.62 -32.04 -18.93
C LYS A 773 -25.35 -32.56 -17.51
N ALA A 774 -25.43 -31.71 -16.49
CA ALA A 774 -25.29 -32.13 -15.09
C ALA A 774 -26.33 -33.19 -14.66
N LYS A 775 -27.59 -33.04 -15.10
CA LYS A 775 -28.66 -34.03 -14.84
C LYS A 775 -28.43 -35.34 -15.60
N GLN A 776 -27.99 -35.27 -16.85
CA GLN A 776 -27.69 -36.45 -17.66
C GLN A 776 -26.60 -37.31 -17.01
N PHE A 777 -25.58 -36.68 -16.45
CA PHE A 777 -24.50 -37.35 -15.73
C PHE A 777 -24.79 -37.63 -14.25
N ASN A 778 -25.99 -37.28 -13.76
CA ASN A 778 -26.42 -37.47 -12.38
C ASN A 778 -25.45 -36.88 -11.33
N ILE A 779 -24.94 -35.67 -11.58
CA ILE A 779 -24.04 -34.94 -10.68
C ILE A 779 -24.70 -33.68 -10.09
N ALA A 780 -24.17 -33.19 -8.99
CA ALA A 780 -24.70 -32.00 -8.33
C ALA A 780 -24.53 -30.76 -9.22
N ALA A 781 -25.52 -29.87 -9.22
CA ALA A 781 -25.46 -28.59 -9.91
C ALA A 781 -25.74 -27.42 -8.96
N ALA A 782 -24.94 -26.37 -9.05
CA ALA A 782 -25.07 -25.17 -8.21
C ALA A 782 -24.90 -23.88 -9.03
N LYS A 783 -25.56 -22.80 -8.59
CA LYS A 783 -25.39 -21.45 -9.14
C LYS A 783 -24.63 -20.57 -8.17
N LEU A 784 -23.90 -19.58 -8.68
CA LEU A 784 -23.26 -18.57 -7.82
C LEU A 784 -24.32 -17.77 -7.04
N PRO A 785 -24.09 -17.42 -5.75
CA PRO A 785 -25.06 -16.75 -4.88
C PRO A 785 -25.21 -15.25 -5.18
N ILE A 786 -25.22 -14.85 -6.46
CA ILE A 786 -25.22 -13.44 -6.90
C ILE A 786 -26.38 -12.66 -6.27
N ASP A 787 -27.57 -13.26 -6.26
CA ASP A 787 -28.81 -12.65 -5.78
C ASP A 787 -28.80 -12.31 -4.28
N LYS A 788 -27.97 -13.02 -3.50
CA LYS A 788 -27.85 -12.83 -2.04
C LYS A 788 -26.98 -11.62 -1.70
N TYR A 789 -25.95 -11.36 -2.50
CA TYR A 789 -24.89 -10.40 -2.15
C TYR A 789 -24.91 -9.14 -3.01
N VAL A 790 -25.53 -9.17 -4.20
CA VAL A 790 -25.45 -8.06 -5.15
C VAL A 790 -26.78 -7.76 -5.82
N LYS A 791 -27.19 -6.49 -5.78
CA LYS A 791 -28.35 -6.00 -6.53
C LYS A 791 -28.03 -5.88 -8.02
N TRP A 792 -28.71 -6.67 -8.82
CA TRP A 792 -28.49 -6.75 -10.27
C TRP A 792 -29.43 -5.82 -11.03
N GLU A 793 -28.90 -4.76 -11.62
CA GLU A 793 -29.71 -3.68 -12.22
C GLU A 793 -30.01 -3.92 -13.71
N CYS A 794 -29.09 -4.50 -14.48
CA CYS A 794 -29.37 -4.78 -15.90
C CYS A 794 -28.58 -5.95 -16.52
N GLY A 795 -29.21 -6.61 -17.50
CA GLY A 795 -28.63 -7.71 -18.28
C GLY A 795 -28.80 -9.09 -17.65
N SER A 796 -28.41 -10.14 -18.37
CA SER A 796 -28.44 -11.52 -17.87
C SER A 796 -27.40 -11.75 -16.78
N LYS A 797 -27.73 -12.63 -15.81
CA LYS A 797 -26.86 -13.06 -14.69
C LYS A 797 -25.84 -14.13 -15.09
N SER A 798 -25.66 -14.36 -16.39
CA SER A 798 -24.57 -15.16 -16.93
C SER A 798 -23.28 -14.35 -16.92
N LEU A 799 -22.21 -14.94 -16.41
CA LEU A 799 -20.86 -14.37 -16.33
C LEU A 799 -19.93 -15.11 -17.31
N THR A 800 -18.86 -14.45 -17.74
CA THR A 800 -17.85 -15.05 -18.62
C THR A 800 -16.97 -16.06 -17.85
N LEU A 801 -16.31 -16.98 -18.56
CA LEU A 801 -15.48 -18.03 -17.93
C LEU A 801 -14.43 -17.48 -16.98
N ASN A 802 -13.72 -16.43 -17.41
CA ASN A 802 -12.73 -15.75 -16.60
C ASN A 802 -13.32 -15.02 -15.39
N GLN A 803 -14.55 -14.49 -15.49
CA GLN A 803 -15.23 -13.84 -14.35
C GLN A 803 -15.62 -14.86 -13.29
N VAL A 804 -16.17 -16.01 -13.70
CA VAL A 804 -16.52 -17.10 -12.77
C VAL A 804 -15.26 -17.57 -12.04
N LEU A 805 -14.18 -17.84 -12.77
CA LEU A 805 -12.91 -18.25 -12.16
C LEU A 805 -12.34 -17.19 -11.22
N SER A 806 -12.36 -15.90 -11.61
CA SER A 806 -11.85 -14.81 -10.77
C SER A 806 -12.64 -14.69 -9.46
N ILE A 807 -13.97 -14.85 -9.52
CA ILE A 807 -14.83 -14.81 -8.32
C ILE A 807 -14.48 -15.98 -7.40
N LEU A 808 -14.35 -17.19 -7.93
CA LEU A 808 -13.98 -18.36 -7.13
C LEU A 808 -12.58 -18.20 -6.48
N LEU A 809 -11.62 -17.62 -7.21
CA LEU A 809 -10.26 -17.36 -6.70
C LEU A 809 -10.27 -16.36 -5.54
N GLU A 810 -11.02 -15.27 -5.68
CA GLU A 810 -11.16 -14.27 -4.64
C GLU A 810 -11.84 -14.85 -3.40
N VAL A 811 -12.96 -15.56 -3.56
CA VAL A 811 -13.70 -16.19 -2.45
C VAL A 811 -12.84 -17.22 -1.71
N ASN A 812 -12.04 -18.00 -2.43
CA ASN A 812 -11.16 -18.99 -1.84
C ASN A 812 -10.01 -18.34 -1.03
N SER A 813 -9.54 -17.15 -1.44
CA SER A 813 -8.43 -16.46 -0.77
C SER A 813 -8.85 -15.53 0.36
N ASN A 814 -10.06 -14.96 0.29
CA ASN A 814 -10.56 -14.00 1.28
C ASN A 814 -11.41 -14.65 2.40
N GLY A 815 -11.40 -15.98 2.50
CA GLY A 815 -12.11 -16.71 3.55
C GLY A 815 -13.62 -16.84 3.35
N GLY A 816 -14.12 -16.73 2.11
CA GLY A 816 -15.53 -16.95 1.79
C GLY A 816 -16.37 -15.68 1.60
N ASP A 817 -15.75 -14.50 1.47
CA ASP A 817 -16.46 -13.25 1.25
C ASP A 817 -16.88 -13.07 -0.22
N TRP A 818 -18.10 -13.55 -0.50
CA TRP A 818 -18.77 -13.43 -1.79
C TRP A 818 -19.07 -11.97 -2.18
N ALA A 819 -19.34 -11.07 -1.22
CA ALA A 819 -19.72 -9.69 -1.53
C ALA A 819 -18.53 -8.92 -2.11
N ALA A 820 -17.36 -9.01 -1.49
CA ALA A 820 -16.12 -8.42 -2.00
C ALA A 820 -15.76 -8.98 -3.38
N ALA A 821 -15.87 -10.29 -3.57
CA ALA A 821 -15.57 -10.95 -4.84
C ALA A 821 -16.48 -10.48 -5.98
N PHE A 822 -17.79 -10.38 -5.73
CA PHE A 822 -18.71 -9.87 -6.75
C PHE A 822 -18.49 -8.39 -7.06
N LEU A 823 -18.26 -7.53 -6.06
CA LEU A 823 -18.00 -6.11 -6.28
C LEU A 823 -16.74 -5.86 -7.11
N LYS A 824 -15.72 -6.71 -6.93
CA LYS A 824 -14.44 -6.61 -7.64
C LYS A 824 -14.52 -7.14 -9.07
N HIS A 825 -15.18 -8.29 -9.29
CA HIS A 825 -15.10 -9.03 -10.55
C HIS A 825 -16.36 -8.93 -11.43
N VAL A 826 -17.52 -8.54 -10.88
CA VAL A 826 -18.71 -8.28 -11.69
C VAL A 826 -18.59 -6.92 -12.36
N PRO A 827 -18.85 -6.81 -13.69
CA PRO A 827 -18.77 -5.53 -14.37
C PRO A 827 -19.68 -4.46 -13.75
N LYS A 828 -19.11 -3.33 -13.32
CA LYS A 828 -19.83 -2.20 -12.69
C LYS A 828 -21.09 -1.78 -13.45
N ARG A 829 -21.07 -1.85 -14.79
CA ARG A 829 -22.22 -1.55 -15.66
C ARG A 829 -23.47 -2.41 -15.40
N LYS A 830 -23.34 -3.57 -14.76
CA LYS A 830 -24.45 -4.46 -14.37
C LYS A 830 -25.00 -4.14 -12.97
N LEU A 831 -24.23 -3.41 -12.15
CA LEU A 831 -24.53 -3.06 -10.75
C LEU A 831 -25.04 -1.62 -10.58
N VAL A 832 -24.69 -0.74 -11.51
CA VAL A 832 -25.09 0.67 -11.47
C VAL A 832 -26.44 0.84 -12.17
N VAL A 833 -27.35 1.56 -11.52
CA VAL A 833 -28.62 2.01 -12.12
C VAL A 833 -28.28 2.85 -13.35
N LYS A 834 -28.57 2.32 -14.54
CA LYS A 834 -28.40 3.10 -15.77
C LYS A 834 -29.38 4.26 -15.76
N ASP A 835 -28.87 5.47 -15.95
CA ASP A 835 -29.72 6.58 -16.36
C ASP A 835 -30.39 6.20 -17.70
N THR A 836 -31.67 5.85 -17.60
CA THR A 836 -32.40 5.17 -18.68
C THR A 836 -32.53 6.05 -19.91
N ARG A 837 -32.44 7.39 -19.76
CA ARG A 837 -32.55 8.35 -20.88
C ARG A 837 -31.29 8.37 -21.74
N VAL A 838 -30.11 8.53 -21.16
CA VAL A 838 -28.83 8.57 -21.92
C VAL A 838 -28.54 7.22 -22.60
N SER A 839 -28.80 6.12 -21.89
CA SER A 839 -28.63 4.78 -22.48
C SER A 839 -29.64 4.48 -23.60
N LYS A 840 -30.85 5.05 -23.55
CA LYS A 840 -31.82 4.99 -24.67
C LYS A 840 -31.33 5.85 -25.83
N LEU A 841 -30.83 7.06 -25.58
CA LEU A 841 -30.29 7.96 -26.60
C LEU A 841 -29.11 7.34 -27.37
N ILE A 842 -28.14 6.73 -26.66
CA ILE A 842 -26.99 6.06 -27.31
C ILE A 842 -27.45 4.87 -28.15
N ARG A 843 -28.39 4.05 -27.64
CA ARG A 843 -28.95 2.92 -28.41
C ARG A 843 -29.73 3.39 -29.63
N GLN A 844 -30.46 4.49 -29.49
CA GLN A 844 -31.17 5.13 -30.58
C GLN A 844 -30.20 5.66 -31.63
N GLN A 845 -29.13 6.36 -31.25
CA GLN A 845 -28.09 6.82 -32.17
C GLN A 845 -27.38 5.68 -32.90
N ILE A 846 -27.10 4.57 -32.20
CA ILE A 846 -26.52 3.37 -32.83
C ILE A 846 -27.49 2.77 -33.85
N ARG A 847 -28.78 2.71 -33.53
CA ARG A 847 -29.82 2.19 -34.43
C ARG A 847 -30.03 3.11 -35.63
N GLU A 848 -30.12 4.42 -35.41
CA GLU A 848 -30.23 5.44 -36.45
C GLU A 848 -29.01 5.41 -37.38
N ARG A 849 -27.80 5.20 -36.83
CA ARG A 849 -26.59 4.96 -37.63
C ARG A 849 -26.71 3.68 -38.45
N GLU A 850 -27.08 2.55 -37.85
CA GLU A 850 -27.24 1.28 -38.58
C GLU A 850 -28.28 1.39 -39.71
N GLU A 851 -29.42 2.03 -39.45
CA GLU A 851 -30.47 2.29 -40.44
C GLU A 851 -29.99 3.22 -41.57
N TYR A 852 -29.30 4.31 -41.23
CA TYR A 852 -28.71 5.21 -42.22
C TYR A 852 -27.71 4.48 -43.12
N MET A 853 -26.81 3.69 -42.55
CA MET A 853 -25.82 2.93 -43.32
C MET A 853 -26.49 1.93 -44.26
N LEU A 854 -27.50 1.19 -43.78
CA LEU A 854 -28.25 0.25 -44.63
C LEU A 854 -29.06 0.96 -45.72
N SER A 855 -29.48 2.22 -45.51
CA SER A 855 -30.22 3.02 -46.49
C SER A 855 -29.37 3.52 -47.67
N LEU A 856 -28.03 3.54 -47.56
CA LEU A 856 -27.15 3.99 -48.63
C LEU A 856 -27.20 3.10 -49.89
N HIS A 857 -27.80 1.91 -49.78
CA HIS A 857 -28.03 0.98 -50.88
C HIS A 857 -29.38 1.15 -51.60
N GLN A 858 -30.28 1.99 -51.07
CA GLN A 858 -31.55 2.36 -51.71
C GLN A 858 -31.34 3.58 -52.59
#